data_AF-A0A1G4AMT0-F1
#
_entry.id   AF-A0A1G4AMT0-F1
#
_cell.length_a   1.000
_cell.length_b   1.000
_cell.length_c   1.000
_cell.angle_alpha   90.00
_cell.angle_beta   90.00
_cell.angle_gamma   90.00
#
_symmetry.space_group_name_H-M   'P 1'
#
loop_
_entity.id
_entity.type
_entity.pdbx_description
1 polymer ?
#
loop_
_entity_poly.entity_id
_entity_poly.type
_entity_poly.pdbx_seq_one_letter_code
_entity_poly.pdbx_strand_id
1 'polypeptide(L)'
;MVTLKASLAALAGIVALSSASGAKRDEVTPVFEKINIPGAFIVEFADDQDGSGFISQLEAETGLAKVSQRLNLQSKIFKGVSIHVEGSNNETAQTIARLPQVKKIWPVPLISVPELDIAWTGKDKTSSKYKRQFNSTDTWPPHVMTQVDKLRAKGFIGKGLKIGIVDTGIDYTHPALGGCFGPGCLVEFGYDLVGDAYDGTNTPVPDADPFENCIGHGTHVAGIIAAQENPMGFTGAAPGVKLGMYRVFACNGNGNGDVLLAGVIKAFEDGSDIITGSIGGPSGWAGEAFAVAVSRIVAAGVPCTFAAGNEVGGTEGLFGISTPSTGDGVMSISSYQSKGADSEGKVSAFTSWGPTFELNLAPSFGAPGAGILSTWPVALGEYAEASGTSMSTPLVASIVALISQARGTIDPDLIKRLLASTAKPNLSQDYDTDHVDAGLGSVAQQGAGLVQAYDAAYATSVLSVAGLSFNDTDNFISETTFTVTNVGDTTATYNVSHNPALTATTLSDIYRQSSPELFTTYATLTFEPSSFSLEPNATGEVRISVVPPKGLDAAALPLYSGWVTLNGTNGDGEIALSVPYIGVAGSMKNVTVLASQRLIFTRSDDQRNPDVAANSTFQFPAPAAHPDWALPLANTSDLVLPLGALPSQLLWLVMGSSEVRLEAVPVASPGSAPNPDAKDNGLGVVSLGNVAGYPMTYVRPIGWTSPWDGSLADGSWVPAGRYQLSIFALKIMADRTLPESWDRYDSPEFIIRYVDA
;
A
#
# COMPACT_ATOMS: atom_id res chain seq x y z
N MET A 1 -25.55 -62.85 3.26
CA MET A 1 -27.01 -63.07 3.43
C MET A 1 -27.72 -61.91 2.78
N VAL A 2 -28.55 -62.21 1.76
CA VAL A 2 -29.75 -61.46 1.30
C VAL A 2 -29.49 -60.06 0.70
N THR A 3 -29.27 -59.90 -0.63
CA THR A 3 -30.27 -59.62 -1.73
C THR A 3 -30.98 -58.24 -1.60
N LEU A 4 -31.27 -57.42 -2.62
CA LEU A 4 -31.56 -57.55 -4.07
C LEU A 4 -31.51 -56.10 -4.68
N LYS A 5 -30.90 -55.81 -5.85
CA LYS A 5 -31.54 -55.46 -7.16
C LYS A 5 -32.98 -54.91 -7.06
N ALA A 6 -33.48 -53.91 -7.78
CA ALA A 6 -33.09 -53.07 -8.92
C ALA A 6 -34.06 -51.85 -8.94
N SER A 7 -33.76 -50.74 -9.60
CA SER A 7 -34.30 -50.48 -10.95
C SER A 7 -33.52 -49.38 -11.66
N LEU A 8 -33.21 -49.65 -12.92
CA LEU A 8 -32.46 -48.85 -13.86
C LEU A 8 -33.44 -48.10 -14.78
N ALA A 9 -32.98 -46.95 -15.28
CA ALA A 9 -33.28 -46.32 -16.56
C ALA A 9 -34.54 -45.44 -16.71
N ALA A 10 -34.29 -44.13 -16.78
CA ALA A 10 -34.64 -43.35 -17.97
C ALA A 10 -33.43 -42.50 -18.38
N LEU A 11 -33.28 -42.34 -19.70
CA LEU A 11 -32.07 -42.06 -20.45
C LEU A 11 -31.95 -40.58 -20.84
N ALA A 12 -30.70 -40.17 -21.07
CA ALA A 12 -30.20 -39.23 -22.09
C ALA A 12 -30.15 -37.72 -21.77
N GLY A 13 -28.90 -37.23 -21.68
CA GLY A 13 -28.53 -35.82 -21.75
C GLY A 13 -27.07 -35.53 -21.38
N ILE A 14 -26.09 -36.30 -21.88
CA ILE A 14 -24.66 -36.03 -21.73
C ILE A 14 -24.20 -35.12 -22.86
N VAL A 15 -23.63 -33.95 -22.53
CA VAL A 15 -22.51 -33.37 -23.26
C VAL A 15 -21.38 -33.14 -22.27
N ALA A 16 -20.21 -33.64 -22.64
CA ALA A 16 -19.03 -33.80 -21.82
C ALA A 16 -18.37 -32.46 -21.44
N LEU A 17 -18.04 -32.30 -20.16
CA LEU A 17 -16.96 -31.42 -19.73
C LEU A 17 -15.65 -32.16 -20.00
N SER A 18 -14.97 -31.77 -21.08
CA SER A 18 -13.60 -32.15 -21.35
C SER A 18 -12.71 -31.60 -20.25
N SER A 19 -12.03 -32.49 -19.54
CA SER A 19 -10.90 -32.20 -18.66
C SER A 19 -9.75 -31.59 -19.47
N ALA A 20 -9.63 -30.26 -19.42
CA ALA A 20 -8.39 -29.57 -19.74
C ALA A 20 -7.64 -29.33 -18.43
N SER A 21 -6.50 -30.00 -18.28
CA SER A 21 -5.47 -29.69 -17.30
C SER A 21 -4.93 -28.28 -17.59
N GLY A 22 -5.38 -27.30 -16.82
CA GLY A 22 -4.79 -25.97 -16.73
C GLY A 22 -4.61 -25.66 -15.25
N ALA A 23 -3.44 -25.15 -14.88
CA ALA A 23 -3.08 -24.78 -13.51
C ALA A 23 -4.20 -23.98 -12.83
N LYS A 24 -4.43 -24.26 -11.54
CA LYS A 24 -5.31 -23.46 -10.69
C LYS A 24 -4.86 -22.00 -10.79
N ARG A 25 -5.70 -21.16 -11.41
CA ARG A 25 -5.53 -19.71 -11.40
C ARG A 25 -6.07 -19.25 -10.05
N ASP A 26 -5.19 -18.82 -9.16
CA ASP A 26 -5.56 -18.34 -7.83
C ASP A 26 -6.37 -17.04 -7.97
N GLU A 27 -7.70 -17.16 -7.96
CA GLU A 27 -8.60 -16.02 -7.90
C GLU A 27 -8.54 -15.37 -6.52
N VAL A 28 -8.52 -14.03 -6.49
CA VAL A 28 -8.67 -13.24 -5.26
C VAL A 28 -9.97 -13.66 -4.55
N THR A 29 -9.89 -14.02 -3.27
CA THR A 29 -11.02 -14.49 -2.46
C THR A 29 -11.61 -13.35 -1.63
N PRO A 30 -12.95 -13.23 -1.47
CA PRO A 30 -13.55 -12.17 -0.65
C PRO A 30 -13.04 -12.17 0.78
N VAL A 31 -12.77 -10.98 1.30
CA VAL A 31 -12.45 -10.78 2.71
C VAL A 31 -13.75 -10.45 3.44
N PHE A 32 -14.16 -11.33 4.34
CA PHE A 32 -15.37 -11.13 5.15
C PHE A 32 -15.08 -10.39 6.48
N GLU A 33 -13.86 -9.89 6.65
CA GLU A 33 -13.39 -9.24 7.88
C GLU A 33 -13.55 -7.71 7.83
N LYS A 34 -13.68 -7.09 9.02
CA LYS A 34 -13.75 -5.64 9.15
C LYS A 34 -12.40 -5.03 8.78
N ILE A 35 -12.43 -4.06 7.87
CA ILE A 35 -11.23 -3.36 7.38
C ILE A 35 -10.94 -2.05 8.13
N ASN A 36 -11.90 -1.52 8.90
CA ASN A 36 -11.80 -0.28 9.66
C ASN A 36 -12.31 -0.47 11.09
N ILE A 37 -11.82 0.33 12.04
CA ILE A 37 -12.42 0.42 13.38
C ILE A 37 -13.78 1.14 13.26
N PRO A 38 -14.90 0.52 13.65
CA PRO A 38 -16.20 1.17 13.64
C PRO A 38 -16.20 2.47 14.46
N GLY A 39 -16.74 3.55 13.89
CA GLY A 39 -16.92 4.83 14.58
C GLY A 39 -15.64 5.62 14.86
N ALA A 40 -14.48 5.17 14.35
CA ALA A 40 -13.22 5.88 14.50
C ALA A 40 -12.83 6.60 13.20
N PHE A 41 -12.42 7.86 13.34
CA PHE A 41 -12.06 8.72 12.22
C PHE A 41 -10.80 9.53 12.50
N ILE A 42 -9.98 9.71 11.47
CA ILE A 42 -8.90 10.70 11.42
C ILE A 42 -9.49 11.96 10.77
N VAL A 43 -9.43 13.08 11.48
CA VAL A 43 -9.91 14.38 11.00
C VAL A 43 -8.70 15.29 10.81
N GLU A 44 -8.50 15.77 9.59
CA GLU A 44 -7.58 16.87 9.28
C GLU A 44 -8.35 18.20 9.24
N PHE A 45 -7.79 19.21 9.89
CA PHE A 45 -8.37 20.54 9.95
C PHE A 45 -7.95 21.42 8.78
N ALA A 46 -8.79 22.40 8.46
CA ALA A 46 -8.45 23.47 7.53
C ALA A 46 -7.21 24.24 8.01
N ASP A 47 -6.44 24.78 7.05
CA ASP A 47 -5.10 25.30 7.35
C ASP A 47 -5.11 26.50 8.33
N ASP A 48 -6.22 27.22 8.43
CA ASP A 48 -6.48 28.36 9.32
C ASP A 48 -7.06 27.97 10.69
N GLN A 49 -7.32 26.68 10.93
CA GLN A 49 -7.88 26.15 12.17
C GLN A 49 -6.80 25.44 13.00
N ASP A 50 -6.88 25.51 14.34
CA ASP A 50 -5.98 24.82 15.27
C ASP A 50 -6.60 23.59 15.93
N GLY A 51 -7.90 23.34 15.67
CA GLY A 51 -8.64 22.20 16.22
C GLY A 51 -8.92 22.28 17.73
N SER A 52 -8.55 23.37 18.40
CA SER A 52 -8.78 23.53 19.83
C SER A 52 -10.28 23.61 20.12
N GLY A 53 -10.74 22.77 21.05
CA GLY A 53 -12.17 22.67 21.36
C GLY A 53 -13.02 22.02 20.25
N PHE A 54 -12.41 21.45 19.20
CA PHE A 54 -13.13 20.79 18.10
C PHE A 54 -14.10 19.73 18.60
N ILE A 55 -13.71 18.89 19.56
CA ILE A 55 -14.60 17.85 20.11
C ILE A 55 -15.83 18.48 20.77
N SER A 56 -15.65 19.51 21.60
CA SER A 56 -16.77 20.21 22.24
C SER A 56 -17.67 20.93 21.24
N GLN A 57 -17.10 21.50 20.18
CA GLN A 57 -17.86 22.10 19.09
C GLN A 57 -18.61 21.05 18.28
N LEU A 58 -17.96 19.91 18.00
CA LEU A 58 -18.57 18.79 17.30
C LEU A 58 -19.80 18.31 18.07
N GLU A 59 -19.69 18.07 19.37
CA GLU A 59 -20.82 17.68 20.21
C GLU A 59 -21.93 18.77 20.23
N ALA A 60 -21.56 20.04 20.29
CA ALA A 60 -22.51 21.15 20.34
C ALA A 60 -23.23 21.44 19.01
N GLU A 61 -22.52 21.35 17.88
CA GLU A 61 -23.03 21.69 16.54
C GLU A 61 -23.76 20.53 15.86
N THR A 62 -23.37 19.30 16.19
CA THR A 62 -23.91 18.11 15.52
C THR A 62 -24.86 17.30 16.39
N GLY A 63 -24.87 17.55 17.70
CA GLY A 63 -25.65 16.74 18.65
C GLY A 63 -25.12 15.33 18.84
N LEU A 64 -23.97 14.98 18.23
CA LEU A 64 -23.27 13.74 18.52
C LEU A 64 -22.88 13.72 19.99
N ALA A 65 -23.32 12.70 20.72
CA ALA A 65 -22.97 12.53 22.12
C ALA A 65 -21.79 11.57 22.26
N LYS A 66 -20.99 11.73 23.32
CA LYS A 66 -19.91 10.80 23.69
C LYS A 66 -18.82 10.68 22.62
N VAL A 67 -18.37 11.83 22.12
CA VAL A 67 -17.19 11.87 21.26
C VAL A 67 -15.95 11.84 22.16
N SER A 68 -15.05 10.90 21.89
CA SER A 68 -13.79 10.76 22.62
C SER A 68 -12.60 10.98 21.68
N GLN A 69 -11.57 11.66 22.18
CA GLN A 69 -10.29 11.71 21.49
C GLN A 69 -9.60 10.36 21.62
N ARG A 70 -9.21 9.76 20.49
CA ARG A 70 -8.31 8.61 20.47
C ARG A 70 -6.85 9.07 20.55
N LEU A 71 -6.44 9.93 19.61
CA LEU A 71 -5.05 10.42 19.50
C LEU A 71 -5.05 11.90 19.13
N ASN A 72 -4.12 12.65 19.72
CA ASN A 72 -3.79 13.99 19.26
C ASN A 72 -2.76 13.89 18.12
N LEU A 73 -3.11 14.39 16.93
CA LEU A 73 -2.26 14.33 15.74
C LEU A 73 -1.71 15.71 15.35
N GLN A 74 -1.89 16.73 16.21
CA GLN A 74 -1.38 18.08 15.97
C GLN A 74 0.15 18.11 15.95
N SER A 75 0.69 18.55 14.82
CA SER A 75 2.13 18.66 14.57
C SER A 75 2.43 19.70 13.49
N LYS A 76 3.71 19.91 13.17
CA LYS A 76 4.11 20.80 12.08
C LYS A 76 3.71 20.27 10.69
N ILE A 77 3.51 18.96 10.54
CA ILE A 77 3.26 18.31 9.24
C ILE A 77 1.81 17.81 9.07
N PHE A 78 1.07 17.68 10.18
CA PHE A 78 -0.32 17.26 10.17
C PHE A 78 -1.11 18.02 11.24
N LYS A 79 -2.19 18.70 10.85
CA LYS A 79 -3.11 19.36 11.77
C LYS A 79 -4.37 18.53 11.89
N GLY A 80 -4.46 17.71 12.92
CA GLY A 80 -5.61 16.82 13.04
C GLY A 80 -5.77 16.15 14.39
N VAL A 81 -6.79 15.31 14.46
CA VAL A 81 -7.16 14.52 15.62
C VAL A 81 -7.71 13.17 15.17
N SER A 82 -7.43 12.10 15.92
CA SER A 82 -8.18 10.85 15.80
C SER A 82 -9.26 10.83 16.87
N ILE A 83 -10.50 10.55 16.48
CA ILE A 83 -11.67 10.51 17.36
C ILE A 83 -12.40 9.18 17.27
N HIS A 84 -13.12 8.83 18.33
CA HIS A 84 -14.11 7.77 18.35
C HIS A 84 -15.45 8.34 18.79
N VAL A 85 -16.50 8.01 18.05
CA VAL A 85 -17.87 8.45 18.36
C VAL A 85 -18.65 7.23 18.85
N GLU A 86 -18.99 7.18 20.15
CA GLU A 86 -19.78 6.06 20.67
C GLU A 86 -21.20 6.10 20.08
N GLY A 87 -21.68 4.96 19.62
CA GLY A 87 -22.94 4.92 18.88
C GLY A 87 -22.83 5.65 17.54
N SER A 88 -21.61 5.80 17.00
CA SER A 88 -21.38 6.30 15.65
C SER A 88 -22.38 5.61 14.73
N ASN A 89 -23.11 6.44 14.04
CA ASN A 89 -24.03 5.99 13.04
C ASN A 89 -23.49 6.36 11.67
N ASN A 90 -24.37 6.13 10.73
CA ASN A 90 -24.16 6.24 9.32
C ASN A 90 -24.00 7.67 8.81
N GLU A 91 -24.33 8.67 9.64
CA GLU A 91 -24.11 10.11 9.39
C GLU A 91 -22.76 10.60 9.84
N THR A 92 -22.18 9.92 10.83
CA THR A 92 -21.17 10.53 11.70
C THR A 92 -20.02 11.11 10.88
N ALA A 93 -19.50 10.33 9.92
CA ALA A 93 -18.42 10.77 9.04
C ALA A 93 -18.79 11.98 8.16
N GLN A 94 -20.00 11.99 7.56
CA GLN A 94 -20.44 13.08 6.69
C GLN A 94 -20.76 14.34 7.47
N THR A 95 -21.41 14.20 8.62
CA THR A 95 -21.73 15.29 9.54
C THR A 95 -20.45 15.98 10.00
N ILE A 96 -19.40 15.22 10.32
CA ILE A 96 -18.07 15.77 10.60
C ILE A 96 -17.48 16.43 9.34
N ALA A 97 -17.52 15.77 8.18
CA ALA A 97 -16.91 16.25 6.93
C ALA A 97 -17.50 17.59 6.43
N ARG A 98 -18.77 17.89 6.74
CA ARG A 98 -19.45 19.13 6.31
C ARG A 98 -19.08 20.35 7.17
N LEU A 99 -18.41 20.15 8.30
CA LEU A 99 -18.00 21.26 9.14
C LEU A 99 -16.94 22.11 8.42
N PRO A 100 -17.07 23.45 8.38
CA PRO A 100 -16.13 24.32 7.67
C PRO A 100 -14.67 24.17 8.10
N GLN A 101 -14.46 23.74 9.35
CA GLN A 101 -13.15 23.50 9.96
C GLN A 101 -12.50 22.17 9.54
N VAL A 102 -13.25 21.25 8.94
CA VAL A 102 -12.74 19.94 8.51
C VAL A 102 -12.30 20.03 7.06
N LYS A 103 -11.01 19.79 6.83
CA LYS A 103 -10.40 19.73 5.49
C LYS A 103 -10.61 18.38 4.86
N LYS A 104 -10.40 17.31 5.63
CA LYS A 104 -10.54 15.94 5.17
C LYS A 104 -10.78 15.01 6.36
N ILE A 105 -11.51 13.93 6.11
CA ILE A 105 -11.77 12.87 7.08
C ILE A 105 -11.44 11.53 6.44
N TRP A 106 -10.88 10.62 7.22
CA TRP A 106 -10.65 9.24 6.82
C TRP A 106 -11.15 8.29 7.90
N PRO A 107 -11.67 7.10 7.55
CA PRO A 107 -11.84 6.04 8.52
C PRO A 107 -10.48 5.60 9.08
N VAL A 108 -10.46 5.04 10.29
CA VAL A 108 -9.25 4.43 10.85
C VAL A 108 -9.14 2.98 10.38
N PRO A 109 -8.18 2.62 9.51
CA PRO A 109 -8.01 1.25 9.05
C PRO A 109 -7.44 0.36 10.16
N LEU A 110 -7.85 -0.91 10.15
CA LEU A 110 -7.22 -1.97 10.91
C LEU A 110 -5.97 -2.45 10.14
N ILE A 111 -4.83 -2.52 10.82
CA ILE A 111 -3.55 -2.94 10.23
C ILE A 111 -3.00 -4.07 11.09
N SER A 112 -2.60 -5.16 10.44
CA SER A 112 -1.88 -6.24 11.11
C SER A 112 -0.40 -6.16 10.75
N VAL A 113 0.46 -6.61 11.66
CA VAL A 113 1.88 -6.81 11.35
C VAL A 113 1.97 -7.75 10.14
N PRO A 114 2.83 -7.45 9.14
CA PRO A 114 3.03 -8.34 8.01
C PRO A 114 3.44 -9.75 8.46
N GLU A 115 2.94 -10.79 7.78
CA GLU A 115 3.43 -12.15 8.02
C GLU A 115 4.93 -12.21 7.71
N LEU A 116 5.71 -12.66 8.69
CA LEU A 116 7.15 -12.81 8.57
C LEU A 116 7.50 -14.23 8.12
N ASP A 117 8.20 -14.34 7.00
CA ASP A 117 8.87 -15.58 6.62
C ASP A 117 10.18 -15.71 7.42
N ILE A 118 10.09 -16.40 8.56
CA ILE A 118 11.22 -16.68 9.45
C ILE A 118 11.75 -18.08 9.13
N ALA A 119 12.89 -18.15 8.45
CA ALA A 119 13.54 -19.40 8.11
C ALA A 119 14.24 -20.03 9.33
N TRP A 120 14.68 -19.22 10.30
CA TRP A 120 15.42 -19.69 11.47
C TRP A 120 15.46 -18.67 12.61
N THR A 121 15.47 -19.13 13.86
CA THR A 121 15.85 -18.36 15.05
C THR A 121 16.85 -19.13 15.91
N GLY A 122 17.78 -18.44 16.57
CA GLY A 122 18.67 -19.07 17.57
C GLY A 122 20.02 -18.39 17.83
N LYS A 123 20.78 -19.00 18.76
CA LYS A 123 22.08 -18.50 19.26
C LYS A 123 23.31 -19.28 18.76
N ASP A 124 23.10 -20.52 18.31
CA ASP A 124 24.17 -21.46 17.94
C ASP A 124 24.10 -21.86 16.47
N LYS A 125 25.22 -21.66 15.76
CA LYS A 125 25.49 -22.01 14.35
C LYS A 125 24.36 -21.60 13.39
N THR A 126 24.62 -20.56 12.61
CA THR A 126 23.95 -20.36 11.32
C THR A 126 23.85 -21.66 10.53
N SER A 127 22.90 -21.77 9.61
CA SER A 127 22.83 -22.76 8.53
C SER A 127 24.16 -22.88 7.76
N SER A 128 25.14 -23.61 8.30
CA SER A 128 26.42 -24.12 7.75
C SER A 128 27.29 -23.26 6.82
N LYS A 129 26.95 -22.01 6.48
CA LYS A 129 27.60 -21.26 5.39
C LYS A 129 28.30 -19.96 5.80
N TYR A 130 28.02 -19.38 6.97
CA TYR A 130 28.70 -18.17 7.44
C TYR A 130 29.92 -18.57 8.29
N LYS A 131 31.00 -19.00 7.62
CA LYS A 131 32.27 -19.28 8.32
C LYS A 131 32.80 -17.98 8.93
N ARG A 132 32.99 -18.03 10.25
CA ARG A 132 33.68 -17.07 11.15
C ARG A 132 34.65 -16.12 10.43
N GLN A 133 34.43 -14.83 10.57
CA GLN A 133 35.38 -13.79 10.17
C GLN A 133 36.02 -13.12 11.39
N PHE A 134 37.34 -13.26 11.45
CA PHE A 134 38.25 -12.44 12.24
C PHE A 134 39.17 -11.75 11.22
N ASN A 135 38.81 -10.53 10.81
CA ASN A 135 39.64 -9.45 10.22
C ASN A 135 38.85 -8.60 9.21
N SER A 136 38.54 -7.37 9.63
CA SER A 136 38.43 -6.08 8.92
C SER A 136 38.11 -5.94 7.40
N THR A 137 37.48 -6.88 6.72
CA THR A 137 36.84 -6.63 5.41
C THR A 137 35.36 -6.99 5.52
N ASP A 138 34.47 -6.02 5.40
CA ASP A 138 33.02 -6.25 5.40
C ASP A 138 32.66 -7.09 4.16
N THR A 139 32.39 -8.38 4.36
CA THR A 139 32.00 -9.27 3.26
C THR A 139 30.57 -9.79 3.43
N TRP A 140 29.75 -9.13 4.25
CA TRP A 140 28.36 -9.54 4.41
C TRP A 140 27.63 -9.37 3.08
N PRO A 141 27.01 -10.41 2.48
CA PRO A 141 26.52 -10.32 1.10
C PRO A 141 25.58 -9.13 0.85
N PRO A 142 24.61 -8.82 1.73
CA PRO A 142 23.81 -7.60 1.59
C PRO A 142 24.62 -6.31 1.49
N HIS A 143 25.74 -6.20 2.23
CA HIS A 143 26.62 -5.03 2.18
C HIS A 143 27.43 -4.98 0.88
N VAL A 144 27.98 -6.12 0.43
CA VAL A 144 28.77 -6.19 -0.81
C VAL A 144 27.89 -5.92 -2.04
N MET A 145 26.71 -6.52 -2.09
CA MET A 145 25.73 -6.34 -3.18
C MET A 145 25.33 -4.88 -3.36
N THR A 146 25.23 -4.14 -2.25
CA THR A 146 24.83 -2.73 -2.21
C THR A 146 26.01 -1.76 -2.10
N GLN A 147 27.25 -2.25 -2.10
CA GLN A 147 28.48 -1.44 -1.96
C GLN A 147 28.62 -0.68 -0.63
N VAL A 148 27.91 -1.08 0.41
CA VAL A 148 28.05 -0.54 1.78
C VAL A 148 29.46 -0.78 2.30
N ASP A 149 30.05 -1.94 1.99
CA ASP A 149 31.42 -2.32 2.33
C ASP A 149 32.43 -1.26 1.88
N LYS A 150 32.26 -0.72 0.66
CA LYS A 150 33.15 0.30 0.09
C LYS A 150 33.05 1.65 0.81
N LEU A 151 31.84 2.06 1.22
CA LEU A 151 31.65 3.30 2.00
C LEU A 151 32.21 3.15 3.42
N ARG A 152 31.99 1.99 4.05
CA ARG A 152 32.55 1.69 5.37
C ARG A 152 34.08 1.62 5.35
N ALA A 153 34.68 1.09 4.28
CA ALA A 153 36.14 1.12 4.09
C ALA A 153 36.71 2.56 4.03
N LYS A 154 35.89 3.55 3.68
CA LYS A 154 36.23 4.99 3.73
C LYS A 154 35.90 5.66 5.06
N GLY A 155 35.37 4.91 6.04
CA GLY A 155 35.03 5.41 7.37
C GLY A 155 33.63 5.99 7.51
N PHE A 156 32.78 5.88 6.48
CA PHE A 156 31.37 6.24 6.60
C PHE A 156 30.61 5.13 7.33
N ILE A 157 30.00 5.48 8.45
CA ILE A 157 29.26 4.55 9.32
C ILE A 157 27.94 5.15 9.82
N GLY A 158 27.54 6.33 9.31
CA GLY A 158 26.33 7.05 9.72
C GLY A 158 26.51 7.88 11.00
N LYS A 159 27.75 8.15 11.42
CA LYS A 159 28.03 8.87 12.66
C LYS A 159 27.40 10.26 12.65
N GLY A 160 26.64 10.56 13.70
CA GLY A 160 26.00 11.86 13.92
C GLY A 160 24.61 12.01 13.31
N LEU A 161 24.09 10.94 12.68
CA LEU A 161 22.73 10.89 12.16
C LEU A 161 21.82 10.04 13.07
N LYS A 162 20.53 10.38 13.06
CA LYS A 162 19.47 9.70 13.79
C LYS A 162 18.50 9.03 12.83
N ILE A 163 18.24 7.73 13.01
CA ILE A 163 17.23 7.00 12.25
C ILE A 163 16.06 6.64 13.16
N GLY A 164 14.89 7.21 12.87
CA GLY A 164 13.63 6.86 13.51
C GLY A 164 12.99 5.65 12.83
N ILE A 165 12.68 4.62 13.60
CA ILE A 165 12.09 3.36 13.13
C ILE A 165 10.65 3.32 13.63
N VAL A 166 9.69 3.20 12.72
CA VAL A 166 8.26 3.00 13.07
C VAL A 166 7.93 1.53 12.84
N ASP A 167 7.75 0.77 13.92
CA ASP A 167 7.66 -0.70 13.87
C ASP A 167 6.95 -1.28 15.11
N THR A 168 7.13 -2.56 15.37
CA THR A 168 6.55 -3.37 16.46
C THR A 168 7.18 -3.12 17.83
N GLY A 169 8.30 -2.38 17.90
CA GLY A 169 9.09 -2.16 19.10
C GLY A 169 10.49 -2.77 18.99
N ILE A 170 11.27 -2.67 20.06
CA ILE A 170 12.68 -3.06 20.06
C ILE A 170 13.11 -3.68 21.38
N ASP A 171 13.78 -4.84 21.33
CA ASP A 171 14.55 -5.35 22.45
C ASP A 171 15.92 -4.66 22.48
N TYR A 172 15.97 -3.43 23.01
CA TYR A 172 17.22 -2.70 23.17
C TYR A 172 18.16 -3.33 24.20
N THR A 173 17.71 -4.31 24.98
CA THR A 173 18.57 -5.05 25.91
C THR A 173 19.45 -6.06 25.19
N HIS A 174 19.17 -6.32 23.91
CA HIS A 174 19.97 -7.17 23.06
C HIS A 174 21.43 -6.67 22.99
N PRO A 175 22.46 -7.51 23.25
CA PRO A 175 23.85 -7.07 23.30
C PRO A 175 24.36 -6.43 21.99
N ALA A 176 23.93 -6.97 20.83
CA ALA A 176 24.27 -6.39 19.53
C ALA A 176 23.60 -5.03 19.28
N LEU A 177 22.63 -4.61 20.10
CA LEU A 177 21.99 -3.30 20.03
C LEU A 177 22.47 -2.35 21.15
N GLY A 178 23.57 -2.71 21.82
CA GLY A 178 24.20 -1.90 22.87
C GLY A 178 23.69 -2.17 24.29
N GLY A 179 22.58 -2.90 24.44
CA GLY A 179 22.09 -3.37 25.74
C GLY A 179 21.49 -2.30 26.65
N CYS A 180 21.14 -1.12 26.12
CA CYS A 180 20.54 -0.04 26.89
C CYS A 180 19.67 0.89 26.04
N PHE A 181 18.79 1.65 26.71
CA PHE A 181 17.91 2.66 26.12
C PHE A 181 18.12 4.03 26.77
N GLY A 182 18.08 5.09 25.96
CA GLY A 182 18.14 6.48 26.40
C GLY A 182 19.46 7.19 26.08
N PRO A 183 19.69 8.39 26.66
CA PRO A 183 20.83 9.23 26.33
C PRO A 183 22.17 8.48 26.44
N GLY A 184 22.96 8.48 25.35
CA GLY A 184 24.26 7.82 25.28
C GLY A 184 24.22 6.37 24.78
N CYS A 185 23.05 5.73 24.76
CA CYS A 185 22.85 4.40 24.18
C CYS A 185 22.79 4.43 22.65
N LEU A 186 22.87 3.26 22.00
CA LEU A 186 22.62 3.15 20.56
C LEU A 186 21.16 3.46 20.24
N VAL A 187 20.24 2.82 20.97
CA VAL A 187 18.81 3.16 20.99
C VAL A 187 18.64 4.32 21.97
N GLU A 188 18.62 5.54 21.43
CA GLU A 188 18.78 6.76 22.22
C GLU A 188 17.44 7.40 22.62
N PHE A 189 16.43 7.24 21.77
CA PHE A 189 15.10 7.82 21.95
C PHE A 189 14.04 6.88 21.37
N GLY A 190 12.77 7.19 21.61
CA GLY A 190 11.67 6.34 21.17
C GLY A 190 10.45 6.47 22.06
N TYR A 191 9.40 5.73 21.72
CA TYR A 191 8.11 5.79 22.38
C TYR A 191 7.25 4.57 22.04
N ASP A 192 6.50 4.08 23.01
CA ASP A 192 5.40 3.14 22.78
C ASP A 192 4.10 3.91 22.60
N LEU A 193 3.43 3.73 21.45
CA LEU A 193 2.16 4.37 21.15
C LEU A 193 0.95 3.50 21.50
N VAL A 194 1.13 2.23 21.86
CA VAL A 194 0.04 1.27 22.00
C VAL A 194 -0.01 0.59 23.37
N GLY A 195 1.13 0.18 23.91
CA GLY A 195 1.21 -0.69 25.08
C GLY A 195 0.85 -2.15 24.77
N ASP A 196 1.24 -3.07 25.65
CA ASP A 196 1.15 -4.52 25.42
C ASP A 196 -0.28 -5.08 25.30
N ALA A 197 -1.24 -4.46 26.01
CA ALA A 197 -2.62 -4.93 26.08
C ALA A 197 -3.51 -4.41 24.94
N TYR A 198 -2.94 -3.67 23.99
CA TYR A 198 -3.70 -3.11 22.88
C TYR A 198 -4.15 -4.21 21.92
N ASP A 199 -5.41 -4.17 21.48
CA ASP A 199 -6.01 -5.18 20.59
C ASP A 199 -6.45 -4.64 19.24
N GLY A 200 -6.15 -3.36 18.98
CA GLY A 200 -6.58 -2.64 17.78
C GLY A 200 -7.93 -1.95 17.93
N THR A 201 -8.68 -2.20 19.01
CA THR A 201 -10.02 -1.66 19.25
C THR A 201 -10.17 -0.95 20.59
N ASN A 202 -9.40 -1.35 21.61
CA ASN A 202 -9.36 -0.66 22.90
C ASN A 202 -8.59 0.68 22.82
N THR A 203 -8.48 1.39 23.94
CA THR A 203 -7.72 2.65 24.01
C THR A 203 -6.23 2.31 24.15
N PRO A 204 -5.34 2.88 23.32
CA PRO A 204 -3.90 2.67 23.46
C PRO A 204 -3.40 3.24 24.80
N VAL A 205 -2.40 2.58 25.39
CA VAL A 205 -1.75 2.99 26.64
C VAL A 205 -0.29 3.32 26.34
N PRO A 206 -0.01 4.54 25.85
CA PRO A 206 1.34 4.91 25.45
C PRO A 206 2.26 5.16 26.64
N ASP A 207 3.55 4.89 26.45
CA ASP A 207 4.61 5.24 27.39
C ASP A 207 5.95 5.52 26.68
N ALA A 208 6.98 5.89 27.45
CA ALA A 208 8.27 6.32 26.91
C ALA A 208 9.23 5.17 26.56
N ASP A 209 8.83 3.92 26.79
CA ASP A 209 9.67 2.72 26.66
C ASP A 209 9.23 1.87 25.46
N PRO A 210 9.92 1.93 24.30
CA PRO A 210 9.53 1.19 23.10
C PRO A 210 9.89 -0.31 23.17
N PHE A 211 10.15 -0.85 24.37
CA PHE A 211 10.59 -2.22 24.57
C PHE A 211 9.57 -3.23 24.04
N GLU A 212 10.06 -4.28 23.38
CA GLU A 212 9.22 -5.38 22.89
C GLU A 212 10.02 -6.69 22.83
N ASN A 213 9.41 -7.81 23.27
CA ASN A 213 10.06 -9.13 23.30
C ASN A 213 9.17 -10.34 22.93
N CYS A 214 8.05 -10.11 22.25
CA CYS A 214 6.98 -11.03 21.89
C CYS A 214 6.81 -11.28 20.37
N ILE A 215 7.12 -10.30 19.51
CA ILE A 215 7.05 -10.33 18.04
C ILE A 215 8.44 -10.33 17.41
N GLY A 216 9.29 -9.35 17.73
CA GLY A 216 10.69 -9.28 17.28
C GLY A 216 10.98 -8.61 15.93
N HIS A 217 9.97 -8.24 15.14
CA HIS A 217 10.15 -7.63 13.82
C HIS A 217 11.01 -6.34 13.89
N GLY A 218 10.70 -5.42 14.81
CA GLY A 218 11.42 -4.15 14.93
C GLY A 218 12.83 -4.32 15.49
N THR A 219 13.04 -5.35 16.31
CA THR A 219 14.38 -5.77 16.75
C THR A 219 15.22 -6.25 15.58
N HIS A 220 14.63 -6.98 14.62
CA HIS A 220 15.30 -7.42 13.39
C HIS A 220 15.68 -6.26 12.49
N VAL A 221 14.74 -5.34 12.27
CA VAL A 221 14.92 -4.09 11.52
C VAL A 221 16.06 -3.26 12.12
N ALA A 222 16.09 -3.08 13.44
CA ALA A 222 17.14 -2.32 14.12
C ALA A 222 18.54 -2.93 13.94
N GLY A 223 18.65 -4.27 13.94
CA GLY A 223 19.92 -4.96 13.72
C GLY A 223 20.49 -4.76 12.32
N ILE A 224 19.63 -4.72 11.30
CA ILE A 224 20.04 -4.46 9.91
C ILE A 224 20.69 -3.07 9.81
N ILE A 225 20.15 -2.11 10.58
CA ILE A 225 20.67 -0.74 10.60
C ILE A 225 21.99 -0.66 11.37
N ALA A 226 21.99 -1.09 12.63
CA ALA A 226 23.07 -0.72 13.54
C ALA A 226 23.53 -1.82 14.51
N ALA A 227 23.34 -3.11 14.18
CA ALA A 227 23.94 -4.18 14.98
C ALA A 227 25.46 -3.95 15.16
N GLN A 228 25.90 -3.99 16.40
CA GLN A 228 27.29 -3.91 16.81
C GLN A 228 27.96 -5.29 16.63
N GLU A 229 29.28 -5.33 16.79
CA GLU A 229 30.04 -6.59 16.74
C GLU A 229 29.42 -7.62 17.69
N ASN A 230 29.20 -8.82 17.17
CA ASN A 230 28.46 -9.86 17.87
C ASN A 230 28.90 -11.27 17.46
N PRO A 231 28.49 -12.32 18.22
CA PRO A 231 28.92 -13.70 17.97
C PRO A 231 28.53 -14.28 16.61
N MET A 232 27.53 -13.71 15.91
CA MET A 232 27.10 -14.15 14.59
C MET A 232 27.99 -13.60 13.46
N GLY A 233 28.87 -12.64 13.76
CA GLY A 233 29.88 -12.14 12.82
C GLY A 233 29.36 -11.21 11.74
N PHE A 234 28.15 -10.65 11.88
CA PHE A 234 27.65 -9.55 11.06
C PHE A 234 27.57 -8.26 11.88
N THR A 235 27.45 -7.11 11.22
CA THR A 235 27.12 -5.82 11.84
C THR A 235 26.03 -5.15 10.99
N GLY A 236 25.35 -4.14 11.54
CA GLY A 236 24.45 -3.30 10.75
C GLY A 236 25.20 -2.49 9.69
N ALA A 237 24.48 -2.00 8.70
CA ALA A 237 25.06 -1.24 7.58
C ALA A 237 25.56 0.16 8.01
N ALA A 238 24.91 0.80 8.98
CA ALA A 238 25.27 2.11 9.52
C ALA A 238 25.41 2.07 11.05
N PRO A 239 26.42 1.36 11.61
CA PRO A 239 26.53 1.09 13.04
C PRO A 239 26.85 2.31 13.91
N GLY A 240 27.14 3.46 13.30
CA GLY A 240 27.45 4.72 13.99
C GLY A 240 26.26 5.67 14.17
N VAL A 241 25.08 5.34 13.64
CA VAL A 241 23.86 6.15 13.85
C VAL A 241 23.36 6.07 15.29
N LYS A 242 22.40 6.93 15.64
CA LYS A 242 21.51 6.72 16.79
C LYS A 242 20.15 6.23 16.30
N LEU A 243 19.54 5.31 17.04
CA LEU A 243 18.23 4.78 16.73
C LEU A 243 17.15 5.42 17.61
N GLY A 244 16.05 5.78 16.97
CA GLY A 244 14.76 6.05 17.59
C GLY A 244 13.79 4.91 17.31
N MET A 245 13.08 4.37 18.28
CA MET A 245 12.03 3.36 18.01
C MET A 245 10.64 3.86 18.41
N TYR A 246 9.69 3.78 17.48
CA TYR A 246 8.29 4.15 17.67
C TYR A 246 7.43 2.90 17.51
N ARG A 247 7.06 2.31 18.63
CA ARG A 247 6.26 1.09 18.67
C ARG A 247 4.80 1.41 18.37
N VAL A 248 4.26 0.81 17.31
CA VAL A 248 2.89 1.04 16.81
C VAL A 248 2.04 -0.23 16.70
N PHE A 249 2.57 -1.36 17.18
CA PHE A 249 1.87 -2.65 17.27
C PHE A 249 2.05 -3.27 18.65
N ALA A 250 0.98 -3.87 19.16
CA ALA A 250 1.03 -4.65 20.38
C ALA A 250 1.47 -6.09 20.11
N CYS A 251 1.72 -6.86 21.17
CA CYS A 251 2.23 -8.23 21.09
C CYS A 251 1.33 -9.24 20.33
N ASN A 252 0.05 -8.91 20.11
CA ASN A 252 -0.86 -9.70 19.28
C ASN A 252 -0.73 -9.40 17.78
N GLY A 253 0.14 -8.45 17.39
CA GLY A 253 0.32 -8.04 16.00
C GLY A 253 -0.72 -7.06 15.48
N ASN A 254 -1.60 -6.54 16.32
CA ASN A 254 -2.65 -5.60 15.91
C ASN A 254 -2.17 -4.15 16.04
N GLY A 255 -2.53 -3.34 15.04
CA GLY A 255 -2.27 -1.91 14.97
C GLY A 255 -3.34 -1.21 14.11
N ASN A 256 -3.22 0.11 13.96
CA ASN A 256 -4.22 0.91 13.27
C ASN A 256 -3.59 2.10 12.55
N GLY A 257 -4.22 2.56 11.47
CA GLY A 257 -3.67 3.64 10.66
C GLY A 257 -3.44 4.96 11.40
N ASP A 258 -4.24 5.27 12.43
CA ASP A 258 -4.07 6.48 13.25
C ASP A 258 -2.87 6.38 14.20
N VAL A 259 -2.59 5.21 14.76
CA VAL A 259 -1.38 4.93 15.56
C VAL A 259 -0.12 4.99 14.68
N LEU A 260 -0.16 4.39 13.49
CA LEU A 260 0.94 4.45 12.53
C LEU A 260 1.27 5.89 12.12
N LEU A 261 0.22 6.69 11.85
CA LEU A 261 0.33 8.12 11.59
C LEU A 261 0.92 8.89 12.78
N ALA A 262 0.46 8.62 14.01
CA ALA A 262 1.02 9.24 15.21
C ALA A 262 2.50 8.87 15.41
N GLY A 263 2.89 7.62 15.13
CA GLY A 263 4.26 7.14 15.24
C GLY A 263 5.20 7.87 14.30
N VAL A 264 4.82 8.04 13.03
CA VAL A 264 5.66 8.75 12.06
C VAL A 264 5.73 10.25 12.33
N ILE A 265 4.63 10.87 12.77
CA ILE A 265 4.62 12.26 13.24
C ILE A 265 5.59 12.44 14.39
N LYS A 266 5.55 11.53 15.38
CA LYS A 266 6.43 11.61 16.54
C LYS A 266 7.90 11.39 16.16
N ALA A 267 8.18 10.48 15.25
CA ALA A 267 9.52 10.28 14.69
C ALA A 267 10.10 11.55 14.07
N PHE A 268 9.27 12.30 13.35
CA PHE A 268 9.64 13.59 12.78
C PHE A 268 9.86 14.66 13.86
N GLU A 269 8.92 14.83 14.81
CA GLU A 269 9.00 15.88 15.83
C GLU A 269 10.14 15.66 16.84
N ASP A 270 10.51 14.42 17.12
CA ASP A 270 11.67 14.06 17.97
C ASP A 270 13.02 14.29 17.25
N GLY A 271 12.99 14.72 15.98
CA GLY A 271 14.16 15.15 15.22
C GLY A 271 14.95 14.01 14.59
N SER A 272 14.26 12.99 14.06
CA SER A 272 14.91 11.96 13.24
C SER A 272 15.41 12.59 11.93
N ASP A 273 16.66 12.30 11.57
CA ASP A 273 17.26 12.75 10.31
C ASP A 273 16.74 11.91 9.12
N ILE A 274 16.45 10.64 9.38
CA ILE A 274 15.86 9.68 8.41
C ILE A 274 14.76 8.92 9.15
N ILE A 275 13.65 8.63 8.48
CA ILE A 275 12.58 7.79 9.02
C ILE A 275 12.43 6.54 8.16
N THR A 276 12.32 5.39 8.81
CA THR A 276 12.14 4.10 8.15
C THR A 276 10.97 3.36 8.78
N GLY A 277 10.15 2.74 7.94
CA GLY A 277 9.00 1.97 8.39
C GLY A 277 8.77 0.75 7.51
N SER A 278 8.86 -0.42 8.13
CA SER A 278 8.66 -1.72 7.49
C SER A 278 7.23 -2.21 7.70
N ILE A 279 6.29 -1.27 7.61
CA ILE A 279 4.90 -1.41 8.04
C ILE A 279 3.99 -0.66 7.06
N GLY A 280 2.77 -1.15 6.90
CA GLY A 280 1.85 -0.61 5.93
C GLY A 280 0.65 -1.52 5.69
N GLY A 281 -0.17 -1.14 4.72
CA GLY A 281 -1.29 -1.96 4.27
C GLY A 281 -1.44 -1.87 2.74
N PRO A 282 -1.88 -2.94 2.07
CA PRO A 282 -2.14 -2.89 0.63
C PRO A 282 -3.19 -1.82 0.34
N SER A 283 -2.85 -0.87 -0.54
CA SER A 283 -3.70 0.28 -0.85
C SER A 283 -3.66 0.62 -2.33
N GLY A 284 -2.46 0.88 -2.88
CA GLY A 284 -2.28 1.38 -4.24
C GLY A 284 -2.60 2.87 -4.43
N TRP A 285 -3.04 3.59 -3.39
CA TRP A 285 -3.44 4.99 -3.44
C TRP A 285 -2.50 5.91 -2.65
N ALA A 286 -2.19 7.10 -3.17
CA ALA A 286 -1.38 8.11 -2.48
C ALA A 286 -2.21 9.02 -1.54
N GLY A 287 -3.54 9.02 -1.67
CA GLY A 287 -4.44 9.96 -1.00
C GLY A 287 -4.90 9.62 0.42
N GLU A 288 -4.41 8.49 0.97
CA GLU A 288 -4.67 8.06 2.35
C GLU A 288 -3.91 8.91 3.37
N ALA A 289 -4.46 9.04 4.59
CA ALA A 289 -3.89 9.89 5.63
C ALA A 289 -2.42 9.59 5.93
N PHE A 290 -2.04 8.31 5.96
CA PHE A 290 -0.66 7.91 6.28
C PHE A 290 0.31 8.30 5.15
N ALA A 291 0.00 7.97 3.90
CA ALA A 291 0.79 8.37 2.72
C ALA A 291 0.93 9.90 2.64
N VAL A 292 -0.16 10.65 2.86
CA VAL A 292 -0.16 12.12 2.84
C VAL A 292 0.79 12.70 3.90
N ALA A 293 0.77 12.18 5.13
CA ALA A 293 1.64 12.66 6.19
C ALA A 293 3.12 12.37 5.91
N VAL A 294 3.46 11.17 5.44
CA VAL A 294 4.84 10.82 5.09
C VAL A 294 5.34 11.66 3.92
N SER A 295 4.49 11.94 2.92
CA SER A 295 4.82 12.83 1.80
C SER A 295 5.20 14.24 2.28
N ARG A 296 4.49 14.75 3.29
CA ARG A 296 4.78 16.06 3.90
C ARG A 296 6.07 16.06 4.72
N ILE A 297 6.41 14.95 5.39
CA ILE A 297 7.68 14.79 6.08
C ILE A 297 8.85 14.82 5.09
N VAL A 298 8.70 14.13 3.95
CA VAL A 298 9.69 14.17 2.86
C VAL A 298 9.82 15.59 2.31
N ALA A 299 8.71 16.28 2.06
CA ALA A 299 8.73 17.68 1.62
C ALA A 299 9.36 18.64 2.65
N ALA A 300 9.35 18.27 3.94
CA ALA A 300 10.01 19.00 5.01
C ALA A 300 11.53 18.68 5.12
N GLY A 301 12.07 17.84 4.24
CA GLY A 301 13.51 17.57 4.14
C GLY A 301 13.99 16.33 4.88
N VAL A 302 13.11 15.44 5.32
CA VAL A 302 13.47 14.19 6.01
C VAL A 302 13.24 12.99 5.07
N PRO A 303 14.30 12.29 4.63
CA PRO A 303 14.14 11.07 3.84
C PRO A 303 13.32 10.01 4.57
N CYS A 304 12.35 9.44 3.84
CA CYS A 304 11.51 8.37 4.32
C CYS A 304 11.62 7.13 3.44
N THR A 305 11.99 5.99 4.03
CA THR A 305 12.03 4.69 3.36
C THR A 305 10.90 3.81 3.88
N PHE A 306 10.04 3.30 3.01
CA PHE A 306 8.97 2.39 3.39
C PHE A 306 8.92 1.17 2.48
N ALA A 307 8.52 0.03 3.06
CA ALA A 307 8.44 -1.25 2.37
C ALA A 307 7.37 -1.21 1.26
N ALA A 308 7.71 -1.70 0.07
CA ALA A 308 6.75 -1.75 -1.04
C ALA A 308 5.56 -2.69 -0.76
N GLY A 309 5.77 -3.71 0.09
CA GLY A 309 4.81 -4.76 0.39
C GLY A 309 5.30 -6.14 -0.05
N ASN A 310 4.65 -7.20 0.45
CA ASN A 310 5.01 -8.61 0.17
C ASN A 310 3.84 -9.39 -0.46
N GLU A 311 2.92 -8.71 -1.14
CA GLU A 311 1.60 -9.27 -1.47
C GLU A 311 1.50 -9.90 -2.86
N VAL A 312 2.58 -9.90 -3.65
CA VAL A 312 2.61 -10.51 -4.99
C VAL A 312 3.00 -11.99 -4.93
N GLY A 313 2.37 -12.80 -5.77
CA GLY A 313 2.31 -14.27 -5.62
C GLY A 313 1.30 -14.73 -4.55
N GLY A 314 0.63 -13.78 -3.88
CA GLY A 314 -0.52 -13.99 -2.99
C GLY A 314 -1.84 -13.55 -3.64
N THR A 315 -2.62 -12.71 -2.96
CA THR A 315 -3.93 -12.23 -3.44
C THR A 315 -3.86 -10.99 -4.34
N GLU A 316 -2.68 -10.42 -4.59
CA GLU A 316 -2.52 -9.12 -5.27
C GLU A 316 -1.52 -9.20 -6.46
N GLY A 317 -1.76 -8.41 -7.51
CA GLY A 317 -0.94 -8.31 -8.72
C GLY A 317 -0.24 -6.96 -8.88
N LEU A 318 -0.14 -6.45 -10.11
CA LEU A 318 0.19 -5.03 -10.33
C LEU A 318 -0.77 -4.11 -9.55
N PHE A 319 -0.31 -2.90 -9.25
CA PHE A 319 -1.03 -1.89 -8.46
C PHE A 319 -1.20 -2.26 -6.97
N GLY A 320 -0.33 -3.11 -6.45
CA GLY A 320 -0.36 -3.65 -5.08
C GLY A 320 0.54 -2.93 -4.07
N ILE A 321 1.08 -1.74 -4.38
CA ILE A 321 2.00 -1.04 -3.48
C ILE A 321 1.29 -0.66 -2.17
N SER A 322 1.96 -0.97 -1.06
CA SER A 322 1.47 -0.66 0.28
C SER A 322 1.53 0.83 0.61
N THR A 323 0.54 1.32 1.35
CA THR A 323 0.60 2.64 2.04
C THR A 323 1.60 2.52 3.20
N PRO A 324 2.48 3.51 3.47
CA PRO A 324 2.56 4.85 2.87
C PRO A 324 3.58 4.93 1.72
N SER A 325 4.10 3.80 1.23
CA SER A 325 5.09 3.76 0.13
C SER A 325 4.54 4.31 -1.19
N THR A 326 3.22 4.47 -1.31
CA THR A 326 2.54 5.18 -2.40
C THR A 326 2.70 6.71 -2.35
N GLY A 327 3.17 7.27 -1.23
CA GLY A 327 3.27 8.71 -1.02
C GLY A 327 4.30 9.41 -1.92
N ASP A 328 4.08 10.70 -2.16
CA ASP A 328 4.96 11.53 -2.98
C ASP A 328 6.32 11.70 -2.32
N GLY A 329 7.40 11.55 -3.10
CA GLY A 329 8.77 11.66 -2.62
C GLY A 329 9.25 10.48 -1.75
N VAL A 330 8.35 9.67 -1.20
CA VAL A 330 8.69 8.50 -0.38
C VAL A 330 9.55 7.52 -1.18
N MET A 331 10.60 6.97 -0.55
CA MET A 331 11.42 5.93 -1.15
C MET A 331 10.75 4.57 -0.89
N SER A 332 9.98 4.11 -1.87
CA SER A 332 9.30 2.79 -1.84
C SER A 332 10.30 1.68 -2.18
N ILE A 333 10.49 0.72 -1.27
CA ILE A 333 11.62 -0.21 -1.32
C ILE A 333 11.18 -1.63 -1.71
N SER A 334 11.69 -2.11 -2.85
CA SER A 334 11.55 -3.52 -3.28
C SER A 334 12.61 -4.43 -2.66
N SER A 335 12.36 -5.74 -2.71
CA SER A 335 13.27 -6.75 -2.16
C SER A 335 14.05 -7.49 -3.24
N TYR A 336 15.30 -7.82 -2.92
CA TYR A 336 16.18 -8.68 -3.70
C TYR A 336 16.61 -9.90 -2.88
N GLN A 337 16.91 -10.99 -3.59
CA GLN A 337 17.45 -12.21 -3.02
C GLN A 337 18.90 -12.01 -2.58
N SER A 338 19.17 -12.16 -1.28
CA SER A 338 20.53 -12.04 -0.74
C SER A 338 21.42 -13.27 -1.00
N LYS A 339 20.81 -14.38 -1.41
CA LYS A 339 21.46 -15.68 -1.61
C LYS A 339 20.68 -16.59 -2.55
N GLY A 340 21.36 -17.63 -3.03
CA GLY A 340 20.80 -18.74 -3.82
C GLY A 340 21.51 -18.88 -5.16
N ALA A 341 21.84 -20.13 -5.53
CA ALA A 341 22.76 -20.42 -6.64
C ALA A 341 22.36 -19.76 -7.97
N ASP A 342 21.05 -19.63 -8.20
CA ASP A 342 20.47 -19.06 -9.43
C ASP A 342 19.56 -17.86 -9.17
N SER A 343 19.49 -17.38 -7.91
CA SER A 343 18.59 -16.31 -7.48
C SER A 343 19.30 -15.11 -6.88
N GLU A 344 20.56 -15.21 -6.46
CA GLU A 344 21.32 -14.09 -5.86
C GLU A 344 21.29 -12.85 -6.75
N GLY A 345 20.86 -11.71 -6.17
CA GLY A 345 20.73 -10.46 -6.89
C GLY A 345 19.48 -10.33 -7.77
N LYS A 346 18.65 -11.37 -7.94
CA LYS A 346 17.34 -11.23 -8.59
C LYS A 346 16.34 -10.57 -7.64
N VAL A 347 15.37 -9.87 -8.21
CA VAL A 347 14.27 -9.29 -7.46
C VAL A 347 13.43 -10.40 -6.82
N SER A 348 13.04 -10.25 -5.56
CA SER A 348 12.27 -11.25 -4.81
C SER A 348 10.85 -11.38 -5.37
N ALA A 349 10.42 -12.61 -5.65
CA ALA A 349 9.08 -12.90 -6.18
C ALA A 349 7.93 -12.31 -5.34
N PHE A 350 8.08 -12.25 -4.01
CA PHE A 350 7.04 -11.71 -3.12
C PHE A 350 6.90 -10.18 -3.16
N THR A 351 7.86 -9.44 -3.73
CA THR A 351 7.83 -7.97 -3.66
C THR A 351 6.57 -7.44 -4.35
N SER A 352 5.86 -6.51 -3.71
CA SER A 352 4.66 -5.92 -4.32
C SER A 352 5.00 -5.10 -5.56
N TRP A 353 4.13 -5.19 -6.57
CA TRP A 353 4.30 -4.52 -7.85
C TRP A 353 3.49 -3.24 -7.87
N GLY A 354 4.09 -2.15 -8.34
CA GLY A 354 3.36 -0.95 -8.66
C GLY A 354 2.83 -0.94 -10.08
N PRO A 355 2.62 0.26 -10.65
CA PRO A 355 2.72 1.58 -10.03
C PRO A 355 1.59 1.82 -9.01
N THR A 356 1.43 3.06 -8.53
CA THR A 356 0.16 3.44 -7.87
C THR A 356 -0.98 3.46 -8.89
N PHE A 357 -2.24 3.51 -8.44
CA PHE A 357 -3.39 3.64 -9.36
C PHE A 357 -3.35 4.94 -10.18
N GLU A 358 -2.69 5.98 -9.69
CA GLU A 358 -2.42 7.23 -10.40
C GLU A 358 -1.20 7.17 -11.34
N LEU A 359 -0.62 5.98 -11.55
CA LEU A 359 0.56 5.75 -12.40
C LEU A 359 1.82 6.50 -11.95
N ASN A 360 1.92 6.77 -10.65
CA ASN A 360 3.19 7.18 -10.03
C ASN A 360 4.12 5.98 -9.92
N LEU A 361 5.39 6.17 -10.29
CA LEU A 361 6.39 5.10 -10.29
C LEU A 361 6.69 4.65 -8.85
N ALA A 362 6.30 3.41 -8.55
CA ALA A 362 6.65 2.66 -7.36
C ALA A 362 6.83 1.17 -7.75
N PRO A 363 7.73 0.42 -7.08
CA PRO A 363 8.69 0.88 -6.09
C PRO A 363 9.77 1.79 -6.71
N SER A 364 10.48 2.55 -5.88
CA SER A 364 11.53 3.47 -6.35
C SER A 364 12.79 2.72 -6.77
N PHE A 365 13.23 1.75 -5.97
CA PHE A 365 14.40 0.88 -6.15
C PHE A 365 14.38 -0.15 -5.00
N GLY A 366 15.38 -1.03 -4.91
CA GLY A 366 15.42 -2.04 -3.86
C GLY A 366 16.79 -2.40 -3.33
N ALA A 367 16.77 -3.23 -2.28
CA ALA A 367 17.93 -3.77 -1.61
C ALA A 367 17.68 -5.24 -1.21
N PRO A 368 18.71 -6.00 -0.81
CA PRO A 368 18.53 -7.37 -0.34
C PRO A 368 17.58 -7.44 0.87
N GLY A 369 16.54 -8.27 0.76
CA GLY A 369 15.48 -8.42 1.76
C GLY A 369 15.04 -9.85 2.02
N ALA A 370 15.43 -10.81 1.16
CA ALA A 370 15.15 -12.22 1.41
C ALA A 370 16.31 -12.93 2.09
N GLY A 371 16.02 -13.73 3.12
CA GLY A 371 17.02 -14.53 3.84
C GLY A 371 18.05 -13.71 4.62
N ILE A 372 17.62 -12.60 5.23
CA ILE A 372 18.47 -11.66 5.95
C ILE A 372 18.63 -12.09 7.41
N LEU A 373 19.87 -12.40 7.81
CA LEU A 373 20.23 -12.60 9.21
C LEU A 373 20.32 -11.26 9.94
N SER A 374 19.61 -11.13 11.06
CA SER A 374 19.69 -9.97 11.95
C SER A 374 19.39 -10.36 13.39
N THR A 375 19.36 -9.36 14.28
CA THR A 375 18.96 -9.50 15.68
C THR A 375 17.49 -9.91 15.81
N TRP A 376 17.17 -10.51 16.94
CA TRP A 376 15.83 -10.94 17.34
C TRP A 376 15.75 -10.80 18.87
N PRO A 377 14.56 -10.67 19.49
CA PRO A 377 14.51 -10.51 20.94
C PRO A 377 15.25 -11.63 21.69
N VAL A 378 15.91 -11.27 22.78
CA VAL A 378 16.69 -12.19 23.61
C VAL A 378 15.81 -13.35 24.11
N ALA A 379 14.57 -13.02 24.46
CA ALA A 379 13.55 -13.99 24.89
C ALA A 379 13.11 -14.96 23.79
N LEU A 380 13.28 -14.59 22.51
CA LEU A 380 12.83 -15.36 21.35
C LEU A 380 13.98 -16.04 20.57
N GLY A 381 15.22 -15.90 21.03
CA GLY A 381 16.37 -16.61 20.44
C GLY A 381 17.53 -15.73 19.96
N GLU A 382 17.53 -14.42 20.24
CA GLU A 382 18.59 -13.43 19.93
C GLU A 382 18.87 -13.11 18.45
N TYR A 383 18.76 -14.08 17.55
CA TYR A 383 18.96 -13.84 16.11
C TYR A 383 17.94 -14.59 15.28
N ALA A 384 17.63 -14.03 14.11
CA ALA A 384 16.72 -14.65 13.17
C ALA A 384 17.16 -14.40 11.72
N GLU A 385 16.84 -15.36 10.85
CA GLU A 385 16.88 -15.18 9.41
C GLU A 385 15.45 -14.97 8.91
N ALA A 386 15.18 -13.80 8.33
CA ALA A 386 13.85 -13.41 7.87
C ALA A 386 13.87 -12.89 6.42
N SER A 387 12.72 -13.02 5.74
CA SER A 387 12.51 -12.51 4.39
C SER A 387 11.36 -11.50 4.33
N GLY A 388 11.57 -10.40 3.61
CA GLY A 388 10.54 -9.42 3.30
C GLY A 388 11.11 -8.09 2.80
N THR A 389 10.28 -7.28 2.16
CA THR A 389 10.62 -5.87 1.88
C THR A 389 10.90 -5.09 3.17
N SER A 390 10.37 -5.56 4.30
CA SER A 390 10.71 -5.13 5.67
C SER A 390 12.19 -5.19 6.02
N MET A 391 12.98 -6.07 5.38
CA MET A 391 14.42 -6.19 5.62
C MET A 391 15.24 -5.32 4.65
N SER A 392 14.75 -5.14 3.41
CA SER A 392 15.36 -4.22 2.44
C SER A 392 15.28 -2.77 2.88
N THR A 393 14.13 -2.38 3.45
CA THR A 393 13.81 -1.00 3.85
C THR A 393 14.82 -0.38 4.83
N PRO A 394 15.16 -1.03 5.97
CA PRO A 394 16.19 -0.52 6.90
C PRO A 394 17.59 -0.51 6.30
N LEU A 395 17.91 -1.44 5.38
CA LEU A 395 19.19 -1.43 4.69
C LEU A 395 19.31 -0.18 3.79
N VAL A 396 18.25 0.20 3.09
CA VAL A 396 18.21 1.46 2.32
C VAL A 396 18.31 2.67 3.25
N ALA A 397 17.59 2.70 4.38
CA ALA A 397 17.70 3.80 5.35
C ALA A 397 19.16 3.99 5.83
N SER A 398 19.87 2.87 6.03
CA SER A 398 21.29 2.88 6.37
C SER A 398 22.14 3.46 5.23
N ILE A 399 21.88 3.05 3.99
CA ILE A 399 22.56 3.58 2.80
C ILE A 399 22.33 5.08 2.64
N VAL A 400 21.11 5.57 2.88
CA VAL A 400 20.80 7.01 2.92
C VAL A 400 21.67 7.72 3.94
N ALA A 401 21.86 7.16 5.14
CA ALA A 401 22.74 7.73 6.16
C ALA A 401 24.22 7.78 5.72
N LEU A 402 24.71 6.71 5.08
CA LEU A 402 26.09 6.64 4.58
C LEU A 402 26.34 7.64 3.44
N ILE A 403 25.41 7.74 2.48
CA ILE A 403 25.46 8.72 1.39
C ILE A 403 25.39 10.14 1.96
N SER A 404 24.52 10.38 2.94
CA SER A 404 24.39 11.69 3.57
C SER A 404 25.68 12.12 4.25
N GLN A 405 26.34 11.19 4.95
CA GLN A 405 27.64 11.44 5.57
C GLN A 405 28.74 11.69 4.53
N ALA A 406 28.73 10.96 3.41
CA ALA A 406 29.73 11.09 2.35
C ALA A 406 29.58 12.39 1.54
N ARG A 407 28.34 12.81 1.27
CA ARG A 407 28.03 13.99 0.43
C ARG A 407 27.81 15.27 1.23
N GLY A 408 27.59 15.19 2.54
CA GLY A 408 27.32 16.35 3.40
C GLY A 408 25.94 16.97 3.19
N THR A 409 24.97 16.21 2.68
CA THR A 409 23.59 16.65 2.46
C THR A 409 22.62 15.51 2.79
N ILE A 410 21.44 15.85 3.28
CA ILE A 410 20.35 14.90 3.57
C ILE A 410 19.10 15.16 2.72
N ASP A 411 19.22 16.01 1.69
CA ASP A 411 18.10 16.35 0.81
C ASP A 411 17.47 15.09 0.21
N PRO A 412 16.20 14.78 0.56
CA PRO A 412 15.56 13.53 0.17
C PRO A 412 15.39 13.38 -1.34
N ASP A 413 15.12 14.48 -2.05
CA ASP A 413 14.95 14.44 -3.51
C ASP A 413 16.28 14.12 -4.20
N LEU A 414 17.35 14.82 -3.83
CA LEU A 414 18.68 14.55 -4.37
C LEU A 414 19.14 13.12 -4.08
N ILE A 415 18.98 12.64 -2.84
CA ILE A 415 19.38 11.27 -2.48
C ILE A 415 18.56 10.24 -3.26
N LYS A 416 17.25 10.45 -3.40
CA LYS A 416 16.38 9.55 -4.19
C LYS A 416 16.84 9.51 -5.66
N ARG A 417 17.16 10.66 -6.26
CA ARG A 417 17.67 10.74 -7.64
C ARG A 417 19.02 10.07 -7.81
N LEU A 418 19.95 10.26 -6.87
CA LEU A 418 21.26 9.59 -6.88
C LEU A 418 21.08 8.07 -6.79
N LEU A 419 20.33 7.58 -5.80
CA LEU A 419 20.07 6.16 -5.62
C LEU A 419 19.38 5.52 -6.82
N ALA A 420 18.36 6.17 -7.36
CA ALA A 420 17.66 5.67 -8.55
C ALA A 420 18.58 5.66 -9.78
N SER A 421 19.33 6.75 -9.99
CA SER A 421 20.14 6.88 -11.21
C SER A 421 21.33 5.93 -11.27
N THR A 422 21.89 5.52 -10.13
CA THR A 422 23.03 4.58 -10.07
C THR A 422 22.60 3.16 -9.73
N ALA A 423 21.31 2.89 -9.53
CA ALA A 423 20.82 1.55 -9.27
C ALA A 423 21.08 0.61 -10.45
N LYS A 424 21.25 -0.69 -10.17
CA LYS A 424 21.51 -1.72 -11.18
C LYS A 424 20.23 -2.53 -11.45
N PRO A 425 19.64 -2.39 -12.65
CA PRO A 425 18.55 -3.26 -13.08
C PRO A 425 18.98 -4.73 -13.07
N ASN A 426 18.06 -5.62 -12.70
CA ASN A 426 18.32 -7.05 -12.67
C ASN A 426 17.26 -7.85 -13.43
N LEU A 427 17.59 -9.11 -13.70
CA LEU A 427 16.73 -10.05 -14.40
C LEU A 427 15.49 -10.38 -13.57
N SER A 428 14.40 -10.70 -14.26
CA SER A 428 13.20 -11.24 -13.62
C SER A 428 13.53 -12.54 -12.88
N GLN A 429 12.89 -12.76 -11.73
CA GLN A 429 12.80 -14.09 -11.14
C GLN A 429 11.61 -14.82 -11.78
N ASP A 430 11.78 -16.11 -12.09
CA ASP A 430 10.70 -16.95 -12.60
C ASP A 430 9.75 -17.35 -11.44
N TYR A 431 8.44 -17.32 -11.68
CA TYR A 431 7.41 -17.76 -10.73
C TYR A 431 7.09 -19.25 -10.88
N ASP A 432 7.42 -19.88 -12.01
CA ASP A 432 7.15 -21.30 -12.29
C ASP A 432 8.28 -21.91 -13.15
N THR A 433 8.81 -23.08 -12.80
CA THR A 433 10.14 -23.58 -13.25
C THR A 433 10.35 -23.84 -14.74
N ASP A 434 9.40 -23.49 -15.62
CA ASP A 434 9.41 -23.92 -17.02
C ASP A 434 9.41 -22.82 -18.09
N HIS A 435 9.30 -21.50 -17.81
CA HIS A 435 9.19 -20.52 -18.91
C HIS A 435 9.94 -19.18 -18.73
N VAL A 436 11.12 -19.18 -19.37
CA VAL A 436 11.88 -18.08 -20.03
C VAL A 436 13.05 -17.46 -19.25
N ASP A 437 14.26 -17.93 -19.60
CA ASP A 437 15.45 -17.08 -19.70
C ASP A 437 15.23 -15.98 -20.75
N ALA A 438 15.40 -14.71 -20.33
CA ALA A 438 16.00 -13.57 -21.05
C ALA A 438 15.17 -12.27 -21.02
N GLY A 439 15.30 -11.50 -19.94
CA GLY A 439 14.86 -10.10 -19.89
C GLY A 439 15.07 -9.45 -18.52
N LEU A 440 15.27 -8.13 -18.50
CA LEU A 440 15.22 -7.37 -17.25
C LEU A 440 13.80 -7.42 -16.67
N GLY A 441 13.69 -7.64 -15.37
CA GLY A 441 12.41 -7.59 -14.66
C GLY A 441 11.75 -6.23 -14.83
N SER A 442 10.42 -6.18 -14.83
CA SER A 442 9.69 -4.92 -14.99
C SER A 442 10.09 -3.88 -13.94
N VAL A 443 10.18 -2.61 -14.34
CA VAL A 443 10.37 -1.48 -13.41
C VAL A 443 9.25 -1.45 -12.35
N ALA A 444 8.04 -1.88 -12.72
CA ALA A 444 6.93 -1.96 -11.77
C ALA A 444 7.18 -2.93 -10.61
N GLN A 445 8.13 -3.86 -10.74
CA GLN A 445 8.52 -4.78 -9.66
C GLN A 445 9.74 -4.26 -8.90
N GLN A 446 10.77 -3.86 -9.63
CA GLN A 446 12.10 -3.65 -9.05
C GLN A 446 12.46 -2.18 -8.85
N GLY A 447 11.67 -1.26 -9.42
CA GLY A 447 11.99 0.16 -9.49
C GLY A 447 13.20 0.42 -10.38
N ALA A 448 14.05 1.35 -9.97
CA ALA A 448 15.28 1.68 -10.70
C ALA A 448 16.31 0.53 -10.70
N GLY A 449 16.22 -0.40 -9.75
CA GLY A 449 17.14 -1.53 -9.61
C GLY A 449 17.68 -1.71 -8.20
N LEU A 450 18.70 -2.56 -8.07
CA LEU A 450 19.44 -2.79 -6.84
C LEU A 450 20.33 -1.59 -6.53
N VAL A 451 20.14 -0.95 -5.38
CA VAL A 451 20.91 0.23 -4.98
C VAL A 451 22.41 -0.02 -4.93
N GLN A 452 23.21 0.96 -5.35
CA GLN A 452 24.67 0.93 -5.32
C GLN A 452 25.18 2.15 -4.51
N ALA A 453 25.40 1.94 -3.21
CA ALA A 453 25.64 3.00 -2.24
C ALA A 453 26.89 3.84 -2.55
N TYR A 454 27.99 3.19 -2.93
CA TYR A 454 29.23 3.88 -3.26
C TYR A 454 29.08 4.69 -4.55
N ASP A 455 28.50 4.09 -5.59
CA ASP A 455 28.27 4.76 -6.87
C ASP A 455 27.36 6.00 -6.67
N ALA A 456 26.30 5.89 -5.87
CA ALA A 456 25.42 7.02 -5.52
C ALA A 456 26.15 8.12 -4.71
N ALA A 457 26.97 7.73 -3.74
CA ALA A 457 27.73 8.68 -2.93
C ALA A 457 28.74 9.49 -3.75
N TYR A 458 29.38 8.86 -4.74
CA TYR A 458 30.45 9.44 -5.54
C TYR A 458 30.04 9.85 -6.96
N ALA A 459 28.74 9.79 -7.28
CA ALA A 459 28.25 10.23 -8.59
C ALA A 459 28.64 11.70 -8.86
N THR A 460 29.31 11.90 -9.99
CA THR A 460 29.75 13.19 -10.54
C THR A 460 28.75 13.76 -11.54
N SER A 461 27.66 13.04 -11.81
CA SER A 461 26.60 13.44 -12.72
C SER A 461 25.26 13.26 -12.01
N VAL A 462 24.45 14.32 -11.98
CA VAL A 462 23.16 14.34 -11.27
C VAL A 462 22.05 14.51 -12.29
N LEU A 463 21.13 13.55 -12.33
CA LEU A 463 19.92 13.62 -13.14
C LEU A 463 18.84 14.42 -12.41
N SER A 464 18.01 15.19 -13.13
CA SER A 464 16.93 15.99 -12.52
C SER A 464 15.67 15.20 -12.16
N VAL A 465 15.60 13.91 -12.50
CA VAL A 465 14.46 13.03 -12.24
C VAL A 465 14.94 11.71 -11.67
N ALA A 466 14.12 11.08 -10.82
CA ALA A 466 14.37 9.72 -10.31
C ALA A 466 13.73 8.63 -11.19
N GLY A 467 12.83 9.01 -12.08
CA GLY A 467 12.11 8.13 -12.99
C GLY A 467 11.10 8.90 -13.83
N LEU A 468 10.49 8.24 -14.80
CA LEU A 468 9.52 8.81 -15.73
C LEU A 468 8.25 7.96 -15.78
N SER A 469 7.09 8.62 -15.94
CA SER A 469 5.84 7.95 -16.27
C SER A 469 5.32 8.53 -17.58
N PHE A 470 5.06 7.67 -18.55
CA PHE A 470 4.42 8.03 -19.82
C PHE A 470 2.90 7.96 -19.75
N ASN A 471 2.37 7.64 -18.57
CA ASN A 471 0.94 7.54 -18.27
C ASN A 471 0.23 6.45 -19.09
N ASP A 472 -1.10 6.47 -19.09
CA ASP A 472 -1.97 5.59 -19.86
C ASP A 472 -2.27 6.13 -21.27
N THR A 473 -3.10 5.43 -22.03
CA THR A 473 -3.43 5.82 -23.42
C THR A 473 -4.24 7.12 -23.49
N ASP A 474 -5.05 7.41 -22.48
CA ASP A 474 -5.89 8.61 -22.45
C ASP A 474 -5.12 9.86 -22.07
N ASN A 475 -4.11 9.72 -21.21
CA ASN A 475 -3.29 10.82 -20.71
C ASN A 475 -1.84 10.70 -21.20
N PHE A 476 -1.65 10.06 -22.36
CA PHE A 476 -0.34 9.67 -22.87
C PHE A 476 0.63 10.84 -23.03
N ILE A 477 1.80 10.72 -22.43
CA ILE A 477 2.89 11.69 -22.55
C ILE A 477 3.84 11.18 -23.63
N SER A 478 3.66 11.66 -24.87
CA SER A 478 4.48 11.20 -26.01
C SER A 478 5.92 11.72 -25.99
N GLU A 479 6.16 12.84 -25.32
CA GLU A 479 7.49 13.44 -25.18
C GLU A 479 7.70 14.01 -23.77
N THR A 480 8.93 13.87 -23.26
CA THR A 480 9.36 14.47 -22.00
C THR A 480 10.84 14.83 -22.04
N THR A 481 11.31 15.59 -21.06
CA THR A 481 12.71 16.01 -20.94
C THR A 481 13.21 15.80 -19.52
N PHE A 482 14.48 15.45 -19.39
CA PHE A 482 15.21 15.55 -18.12
C PHE A 482 16.56 16.20 -18.36
N THR A 483 17.18 16.71 -17.29
CA THR A 483 18.50 17.32 -17.38
C THR A 483 19.55 16.50 -16.65
N VAL A 484 20.78 16.62 -17.14
CA VAL A 484 21.99 16.06 -16.56
C VAL A 484 22.88 17.21 -16.15
N THR A 485 23.27 17.27 -14.89
CA THR A 485 24.23 18.26 -14.39
C THR A 485 25.55 17.56 -14.05
N ASN A 486 26.65 18.00 -14.67
CA ASN A 486 27.98 17.54 -14.30
C ASN A 486 28.47 18.30 -13.07
N VAL A 487 28.51 17.63 -11.92
CA VAL A 487 29.04 18.16 -10.66
C VAL A 487 30.48 17.73 -10.38
N GLY A 488 31.10 16.99 -11.33
CA GLY A 488 32.51 16.65 -11.31
C GLY A 488 33.41 17.82 -11.73
N ASP A 489 34.72 17.61 -11.64
CA ASP A 489 35.77 18.59 -11.95
C ASP A 489 36.35 18.44 -13.38
N THR A 490 35.92 17.41 -14.12
CA THR A 490 36.33 17.14 -15.50
C THR A 490 35.13 17.08 -16.43
N THR A 491 35.35 17.34 -17.72
CA THR A 491 34.33 17.19 -18.76
C THR A 491 33.83 15.75 -18.80
N ALA A 492 32.51 15.58 -18.75
CA ALA A 492 31.85 14.27 -18.85
C ALA A 492 31.17 14.13 -20.21
N THR A 493 31.37 13.01 -20.89
CA THR A 493 30.71 12.70 -22.17
C THR A 493 29.75 11.55 -21.99
N TYR A 494 28.54 11.67 -22.54
CA TYR A 494 27.45 10.72 -22.37
C TYR A 494 26.94 10.22 -23.72
N ASN A 495 26.59 8.95 -23.77
CA ASN A 495 25.76 8.34 -24.81
C ASN A 495 24.44 7.90 -24.18
N VAL A 496 23.34 8.33 -24.78
CA VAL A 496 21.99 8.00 -24.34
C VAL A 496 21.50 6.80 -25.15
N SER A 497 21.09 5.75 -24.45
CA SER A 497 20.54 4.53 -25.06
C SER A 497 19.31 4.03 -24.30
N HIS A 498 18.66 3.02 -24.86
CA HIS A 498 17.46 2.41 -24.32
C HIS A 498 17.75 0.97 -23.90
N ASN A 499 17.34 0.61 -22.68
CA ASN A 499 17.42 -0.76 -22.17
C ASN A 499 16.00 -1.21 -21.74
N PRO A 500 15.28 -1.99 -22.56
CA PRO A 500 13.90 -2.36 -22.28
C PRO A 500 13.80 -3.42 -21.16
N ALA A 501 12.70 -3.35 -20.40
CA ALA A 501 12.29 -4.42 -19.48
C ALA A 501 11.17 -5.26 -20.11
N LEU A 502 10.84 -6.38 -19.46
CA LEU A 502 9.65 -7.15 -19.78
C LEU A 502 8.39 -6.30 -19.53
N THR A 503 7.45 -6.34 -20.49
CA THR A 503 6.10 -5.79 -20.33
C THR A 503 5.24 -6.79 -19.56
N ALA A 504 4.46 -6.32 -18.59
CA ALA A 504 3.62 -7.17 -17.75
C ALA A 504 2.14 -6.86 -17.97
N THR A 505 1.29 -7.87 -18.13
CA THR A 505 -0.16 -7.66 -18.15
C THR A 505 -0.75 -7.62 -16.75
N THR A 506 -1.78 -6.80 -16.58
CA THR A 506 -2.45 -6.62 -15.29
C THR A 506 -3.65 -7.56 -15.16
N LEU A 507 -4.44 -7.67 -16.23
CA LEU A 507 -5.76 -8.29 -16.21
C LEU A 507 -5.85 -9.53 -17.08
N SER A 508 -6.58 -10.54 -16.60
CA SER A 508 -7.18 -11.58 -17.42
C SER A 508 -8.69 -11.38 -17.40
N ASP A 509 -9.26 -11.03 -18.57
CA ASP A 509 -10.61 -10.45 -18.65
C ASP A 509 -10.68 -9.15 -17.83
N ILE A 510 -11.44 -9.13 -16.74
CA ILE A 510 -11.51 -7.98 -15.82
C ILE A 510 -10.75 -8.22 -14.51
N TYR A 511 -10.17 -9.40 -14.29
CA TYR A 511 -9.59 -9.80 -13.01
C TYR A 511 -8.08 -9.60 -12.97
N ARG A 512 -7.57 -9.03 -11.89
CA ARG A 512 -6.13 -8.91 -11.65
C ARG A 512 -5.47 -10.28 -11.51
N GLN A 513 -4.30 -10.39 -12.11
CA GLN A 513 -3.43 -11.56 -12.02
C GLN A 513 -2.48 -11.39 -10.84
N SER A 514 -2.45 -12.34 -9.90
CA SER A 514 -1.45 -12.38 -8.82
C SER A 514 -0.03 -12.61 -9.33
N SER A 515 0.09 -13.31 -10.46
CA SER A 515 1.33 -13.51 -11.21
C SER A 515 1.14 -12.95 -12.63
N PRO A 516 1.71 -11.77 -12.95
CA PRO A 516 1.58 -11.15 -14.25
C PRO A 516 2.17 -12.00 -15.38
N GLU A 517 1.50 -12.05 -16.54
CA GLU A 517 2.12 -12.61 -17.74
C GLU A 517 3.14 -11.61 -18.31
N LEU A 518 4.32 -12.11 -18.68
CA LEU A 518 5.46 -11.29 -19.10
C LEU A 518 5.74 -11.44 -20.59
N PHE A 519 6.01 -10.32 -21.24
CA PHE A 519 6.25 -10.23 -22.69
C PHE A 519 7.55 -9.50 -22.97
N THR A 520 8.29 -9.98 -23.98
CA THR A 520 9.50 -9.31 -24.51
C THR A 520 9.19 -8.14 -25.44
N THR A 521 7.92 -7.80 -25.65
CA THR A 521 7.50 -6.62 -26.42
C THR A 521 7.66 -5.37 -25.56
N TYR A 522 8.24 -4.29 -26.09
CA TYR A 522 8.55 -3.07 -25.33
C TYR A 522 8.28 -1.79 -26.15
N ALA A 523 8.30 -0.63 -25.48
CA ALA A 523 8.17 0.68 -26.13
C ALA A 523 9.45 1.07 -26.88
N THR A 524 9.32 1.80 -28.00
CA THR A 524 10.47 2.38 -28.71
C THR A 524 10.73 3.80 -28.22
N LEU A 525 11.96 4.10 -27.82
CA LEU A 525 12.38 5.44 -27.38
C LEU A 525 13.39 6.06 -28.35
N THR A 526 13.27 7.36 -28.59
CA THR A 526 14.26 8.17 -29.33
C THR A 526 14.75 9.32 -28.47
N PHE A 527 16.02 9.73 -28.67
CA PHE A 527 16.71 10.68 -27.80
C PHE A 527 17.30 11.85 -28.59
N GLU A 528 17.13 13.06 -28.08
CA GLU A 528 17.74 14.28 -28.62
C GLU A 528 18.35 15.14 -27.51
N PRO A 529 19.69 15.35 -27.49
CA PRO A 529 20.69 14.64 -28.29
C PRO A 529 20.89 13.19 -27.80
N SER A 530 21.37 12.31 -28.68
CA SER A 530 21.74 10.93 -28.33
C SER A 530 23.17 10.79 -27.81
N SER A 531 24.01 11.81 -27.98
CA SER A 531 25.28 11.96 -27.25
C SER A 531 25.64 13.43 -27.08
N PHE A 532 26.32 13.74 -25.98
CA PHE A 532 26.72 15.10 -25.63
C PHE A 532 27.84 15.11 -24.59
N SER A 533 28.50 16.25 -24.44
CA SER A 533 29.53 16.47 -23.41
C SER A 533 29.16 17.67 -22.56
N LEU A 534 29.44 17.59 -21.26
CA LEU A 534 29.21 18.66 -20.30
C LEU A 534 30.51 19.03 -19.61
N GLU A 535 30.91 20.29 -19.73
CA GLU A 535 31.96 20.88 -18.89
C GLU A 535 31.57 20.82 -17.40
N PRO A 536 32.54 20.94 -16.48
CA PRO A 536 32.25 21.05 -15.05
C PRO A 536 31.20 22.12 -14.75
N ASN A 537 30.22 21.78 -13.91
CA ASN A 537 29.05 22.60 -13.54
C ASN A 537 28.08 22.94 -14.68
N ALA A 538 28.26 22.36 -15.88
CA ALA A 538 27.30 22.53 -16.96
C ALA A 538 26.11 21.59 -16.82
N THR A 539 24.95 22.03 -17.29
CA THR A 539 23.72 21.26 -17.37
C THR A 539 23.32 21.09 -18.84
N GLY A 540 23.00 19.85 -19.23
CA GLY A 540 22.44 19.50 -20.53
C GLY A 540 21.03 18.95 -20.41
N GLU A 541 20.22 19.13 -21.44
CA GLU A 541 18.86 18.58 -21.52
C GLU A 541 18.84 17.40 -22.50
N VAL A 542 18.10 16.34 -22.14
CA VAL A 542 17.81 15.20 -23.02
C VAL A 542 16.31 15.11 -23.21
N ARG A 543 15.86 15.26 -24.44
CA ARG A 543 14.48 14.99 -24.87
C ARG A 543 14.32 13.52 -25.19
N ILE A 544 13.22 12.94 -24.71
CA ILE A 544 12.80 11.58 -24.98
C ILE A 544 11.45 11.64 -25.69
N SER A 545 11.33 10.95 -26.83
CA SER A 545 10.04 10.65 -27.46
C SER A 545 9.79 9.15 -27.39
N VAL A 546 8.54 8.76 -27.12
CA VAL A 546 8.15 7.36 -26.87
C VAL A 546 7.04 6.90 -27.81
N VAL A 547 7.15 5.66 -28.28
CA VAL A 547 6.07 4.94 -28.97
C VAL A 547 5.75 3.67 -28.16
N PRO A 548 4.53 3.53 -27.61
CA PRO A 548 4.15 2.35 -26.84
C PRO A 548 4.25 1.05 -27.66
N PRO A 549 4.41 -0.12 -26.99
CA PRO A 549 4.43 -1.41 -27.68
C PRO A 549 3.12 -1.66 -28.45
N LYS A 550 3.21 -2.41 -29.55
CA LYS A 550 2.05 -2.81 -30.37
C LYS A 550 1.83 -4.31 -30.27
N GLY A 551 0.59 -4.75 -30.55
CA GLY A 551 0.26 -6.18 -30.64
C GLY A 551 -0.09 -6.84 -29.29
N LEU A 552 -0.22 -6.05 -28.23
CA LEU A 552 -0.75 -6.49 -26.94
C LEU A 552 -2.21 -6.06 -26.80
N ASP A 553 -3.00 -6.84 -26.09
CA ASP A 553 -4.40 -6.51 -25.80
C ASP A 553 -4.49 -5.37 -24.80
N ALA A 554 -5.03 -4.23 -25.22
CA ALA A 554 -5.22 -3.06 -24.36
C ALA A 554 -6.17 -3.35 -23.18
N ALA A 555 -7.10 -4.30 -23.31
CA ALA A 555 -8.00 -4.70 -22.23
C ALA A 555 -7.26 -5.41 -21.09
N ALA A 556 -6.13 -6.05 -21.37
CA ALA A 556 -5.27 -6.68 -20.36
C ALA A 556 -4.44 -5.65 -19.55
N LEU A 557 -4.56 -4.35 -19.87
CA LEU A 557 -3.75 -3.24 -19.36
C LEU A 557 -2.24 -3.58 -19.30
N PRO A 558 -1.57 -3.72 -20.47
CA PRO A 558 -0.15 -4.03 -20.52
C PRO A 558 0.68 -2.86 -19.99
N LEU A 559 1.46 -3.10 -18.93
CA LEU A 559 2.42 -2.16 -18.39
C LEU A 559 3.78 -2.39 -19.05
N TYR A 560 4.22 -1.42 -19.85
CA TYR A 560 5.54 -1.42 -20.47
C TYR A 560 6.51 -0.58 -19.66
N SER A 561 7.77 -1.01 -19.61
CA SER A 561 8.79 -0.33 -18.82
C SER A 561 10.20 -0.56 -19.36
N GLY A 562 11.18 0.11 -18.76
CA GLY A 562 12.59 -0.01 -19.09
C GLY A 562 13.41 1.15 -18.53
N TRP A 563 14.60 1.34 -19.07
CA TRP A 563 15.51 2.40 -18.65
C TRP A 563 16.02 3.21 -19.84
N VAL A 564 16.10 4.52 -19.65
CA VAL A 564 16.97 5.39 -20.44
C VAL A 564 18.35 5.33 -19.79
N THR A 565 19.34 4.77 -20.47
CA THR A 565 20.69 4.60 -19.93
C THR A 565 21.61 5.71 -20.43
N LEU A 566 22.41 6.30 -19.55
CA LEU A 566 23.44 7.27 -19.87
C LEU A 566 24.79 6.66 -19.54
N ASN A 567 25.41 6.06 -20.56
CA ASN A 567 26.76 5.50 -20.45
C ASN A 567 27.76 6.56 -20.89
N GLY A 568 28.71 6.87 -20.03
CA GLY A 568 29.64 7.96 -20.25
C GLY A 568 31.02 7.71 -19.69
N THR A 569 31.88 8.69 -19.87
CA THR A 569 33.21 8.73 -19.28
C THR A 569 33.54 10.15 -18.85
N ASN A 570 34.33 10.27 -17.79
CA ASN A 570 34.97 11.51 -17.36
C ASN A 570 36.45 11.25 -17.04
N GLY A 571 37.14 12.22 -16.42
CA GLY A 571 38.53 12.06 -16.00
C GLY A 571 38.76 11.00 -14.92
N ASP A 572 37.72 10.58 -14.21
CA ASP A 572 37.77 9.62 -13.10
C ASP A 572 37.39 8.19 -13.50
N GLY A 573 36.81 8.00 -14.70
CA GLY A 573 36.48 6.68 -15.23
C GLY A 573 35.13 6.64 -15.96
N GLU A 574 34.48 5.47 -15.87
CA GLU A 574 33.17 5.22 -16.47
C GLU A 574 32.05 5.82 -15.62
N ILE A 575 31.06 6.39 -16.31
CA ILE A 575 29.78 6.84 -15.74
C ILE A 575 28.71 5.90 -16.26
N ALA A 576 27.96 5.27 -15.36
CA ALA A 576 26.84 4.41 -15.70
C ALA A 576 25.61 4.89 -14.92
N LEU A 577 24.73 5.61 -15.60
CA LEU A 577 23.47 6.09 -15.03
C LEU A 577 22.27 5.56 -15.80
N SER A 578 21.11 5.56 -15.15
CA SER A 578 19.85 5.22 -15.80
C SER A 578 18.67 6.01 -15.26
N VAL A 579 17.61 6.13 -16.05
CA VAL A 579 16.31 6.67 -15.62
C VAL A 579 15.26 5.59 -15.90
N PRO A 580 14.66 4.97 -14.87
CA PRO A 580 13.58 4.03 -15.08
C PRO A 580 12.35 4.75 -15.64
N TYR A 581 11.59 4.09 -16.50
CA TYR A 581 10.32 4.57 -16.98
C TYR A 581 9.23 3.49 -16.94
N ILE A 582 7.98 3.94 -16.83
CA ILE A 582 6.78 3.11 -16.94
C ILE A 582 5.75 3.75 -17.89
N GLY A 583 4.82 2.96 -18.41
CA GLY A 583 3.60 3.43 -19.05
C GLY A 583 2.62 2.28 -19.24
N VAL A 584 1.33 2.60 -19.44
CA VAL A 584 0.27 1.61 -19.61
C VAL A 584 -0.31 1.70 -21.02
N ALA A 585 -0.22 0.61 -21.78
CA ALA A 585 -0.78 0.49 -23.12
C ALA A 585 -2.28 0.13 -23.07
N GLY A 586 -3.04 0.88 -22.27
CA GLY A 586 -4.46 0.71 -22.04
C GLY A 586 -5.07 1.98 -21.45
N SER A 587 -6.38 1.96 -21.20
CA SER A 587 -7.14 3.11 -20.69
C SER A 587 -7.51 2.86 -19.23
N MET A 588 -6.92 3.63 -18.31
CA MET A 588 -7.24 3.52 -16.89
C MET A 588 -8.63 4.08 -16.59
N LYS A 589 -9.09 5.09 -17.35
CA LYS A 589 -10.43 5.68 -17.17
C LYS A 589 -11.57 4.79 -17.69
N ASN A 590 -11.28 3.85 -18.60
CA ASN A 590 -12.26 2.90 -19.14
C ASN A 590 -12.12 1.49 -18.57
N VAL A 591 -11.16 1.24 -17.68
CA VAL A 591 -11.03 -0.06 -17.03
C VAL A 591 -12.27 -0.36 -16.19
N THR A 592 -12.73 -1.61 -16.23
CA THR A 592 -13.75 -2.09 -15.29
C THR A 592 -13.12 -2.18 -13.91
N VAL A 593 -13.70 -1.49 -12.93
CA VAL A 593 -13.30 -1.53 -11.52
C VAL A 593 -14.23 -2.39 -10.68
N LEU A 594 -15.48 -2.60 -11.11
CA LEU A 594 -16.50 -3.36 -10.38
C LEU A 594 -16.93 -4.60 -11.19
N ALA A 595 -16.77 -5.80 -10.61
CA ALA A 595 -17.22 -7.04 -11.26
C ALA A 595 -18.74 -7.22 -11.08
N SER A 596 -19.53 -6.50 -11.87
CA SER A 596 -21.00 -6.49 -11.79
C SER A 596 -21.64 -7.89 -11.87
N GLN A 597 -21.00 -8.83 -12.57
CA GLN A 597 -21.46 -10.22 -12.70
C GLN A 597 -21.24 -11.08 -11.45
N ARG A 598 -20.35 -10.67 -10.53
CA ARG A 598 -20.11 -11.35 -9.24
C ARG A 598 -20.89 -10.72 -8.09
N LEU A 599 -21.59 -9.62 -8.35
CA LEU A 599 -22.38 -8.95 -7.33
C LEU A 599 -23.60 -9.79 -7.01
N ILE A 600 -23.73 -10.08 -5.72
CA ILE A 600 -24.81 -10.90 -5.18
C ILE A 600 -25.64 -10.01 -4.27
N PHE A 601 -26.94 -9.97 -4.54
CA PHE A 601 -27.92 -9.48 -3.58
C PHE A 601 -28.34 -10.63 -2.67
N THR A 602 -28.01 -10.52 -1.38
CA THR A 602 -28.25 -11.53 -0.35
C THR A 602 -28.91 -10.89 0.87
N ARG A 603 -28.97 -11.63 1.97
CA ARG A 603 -29.50 -11.19 3.26
C ARG A 603 -28.48 -11.43 4.37
N SER A 604 -28.46 -10.55 5.36
CA SER A 604 -27.47 -10.57 6.46
C SER A 604 -27.46 -11.86 7.28
N ASP A 605 -28.60 -12.55 7.38
CA ASP A 605 -28.79 -13.80 8.12
C ASP A 605 -28.38 -15.05 7.32
N ASP A 606 -28.08 -14.91 6.02
CA ASP A 606 -27.73 -16.02 5.13
C ASP A 606 -26.82 -15.58 3.98
N GLN A 607 -25.70 -14.92 4.30
CA GLN A 607 -24.80 -14.32 3.31
C GLN A 607 -24.16 -15.31 2.32
N ARG A 608 -24.22 -16.61 2.61
CA ARG A 608 -23.65 -17.67 1.76
C ARG A 608 -24.63 -18.18 0.70
N ASN A 609 -25.89 -17.78 0.77
CA ASN A 609 -26.93 -18.17 -0.17
C ASN A 609 -27.44 -16.94 -0.95
N PRO A 610 -27.17 -16.85 -2.27
CA PRO A 610 -27.51 -15.68 -3.09
C PRO A 610 -29.00 -15.56 -3.46
N ASP A 611 -29.84 -16.55 -3.13
CA ASP A 611 -31.21 -16.64 -3.65
C ASP A 611 -32.22 -15.76 -2.89
N VAL A 612 -32.05 -14.43 -2.93
CA VAL A 612 -33.12 -13.51 -2.53
C VAL A 612 -34.04 -13.25 -3.72
N ALA A 613 -35.26 -13.77 -3.66
CA ALA A 613 -36.26 -13.58 -4.72
C ALA A 613 -36.56 -12.09 -4.94
N ALA A 614 -36.65 -11.65 -6.20
CA ALA A 614 -37.07 -10.29 -6.52
C ALA A 614 -38.44 -9.99 -5.88
N ASN A 615 -38.61 -8.77 -5.39
CA ASN A 615 -39.78 -8.30 -4.64
C ASN A 615 -39.94 -8.90 -3.24
N SER A 616 -38.92 -9.56 -2.69
CA SER A 616 -38.91 -9.96 -1.29
C SER A 616 -39.11 -8.75 -0.38
N THR A 617 -39.89 -8.94 0.68
CA THR A 617 -40.17 -7.94 1.71
C THR A 617 -39.27 -8.18 2.90
N PHE A 618 -38.37 -7.25 3.16
CA PHE A 618 -37.54 -7.19 4.35
C PHE A 618 -38.32 -6.51 5.48
N GLN A 619 -38.31 -7.11 6.67
CA GLN A 619 -38.97 -6.59 7.86
C GLN A 619 -37.93 -6.01 8.81
N PHE A 620 -37.97 -4.71 9.02
CA PHE A 620 -37.06 -3.97 9.89
C PHE A 620 -37.75 -3.54 11.18
N PRO A 621 -37.05 -3.49 12.31
CA PRO A 621 -37.50 -2.69 13.45
C PRO A 621 -37.77 -1.25 13.00
N ALA A 622 -38.90 -0.67 13.40
CA ALA A 622 -39.13 0.75 13.17
C ALA A 622 -38.02 1.59 13.83
N PRO A 623 -37.41 2.54 13.12
CA PRO A 623 -36.35 3.37 13.71
C PRO A 623 -36.94 4.22 14.84
N ALA A 624 -36.15 4.47 15.88
CA ALA A 624 -36.62 5.23 17.05
C ALA A 624 -37.10 6.66 16.69
N ALA A 625 -36.62 7.21 15.58
CA ALA A 625 -37.06 8.50 15.03
C ALA A 625 -38.45 8.44 14.38
N HIS A 626 -38.91 7.26 13.95
CA HIS A 626 -40.20 7.03 13.30
C HIS A 626 -40.94 5.82 13.88
N PRO A 627 -41.31 5.86 15.17
CA PRO A 627 -42.08 4.77 15.79
C PRO A 627 -43.48 4.63 15.16
N ASP A 628 -43.98 5.68 14.53
CA ASP A 628 -45.25 5.71 13.80
C ASP A 628 -45.25 4.89 12.51
N TRP A 629 -44.07 4.50 12.00
CA TRP A 629 -43.96 3.62 10.83
C TRP A 629 -44.17 2.14 11.16
N ALA A 630 -44.17 1.79 12.44
CA ALA A 630 -44.28 0.42 12.88
C ALA A 630 -45.64 -0.20 12.52
N LEU A 631 -45.60 -1.35 11.87
CA LEU A 631 -46.75 -2.20 11.61
C LEU A 631 -46.64 -3.50 12.43
N PRO A 632 -47.74 -4.25 12.62
CA PRO A 632 -47.63 -5.59 13.16
C PRO A 632 -46.70 -6.47 12.32
N LEU A 633 -45.87 -7.26 12.99
CA LEU A 633 -44.96 -8.23 12.37
C LEU A 633 -45.76 -9.18 11.46
N ALA A 634 -45.36 -9.29 10.19
CA ALA A 634 -45.97 -10.20 9.24
C ALA A 634 -45.33 -11.59 9.35
N ASN A 635 -46.13 -12.63 9.09
CA ASN A 635 -45.64 -14.00 9.08
C ASN A 635 -44.60 -14.20 7.97
N THR A 636 -43.48 -14.84 8.33
CA THR A 636 -42.44 -15.23 7.38
C THR A 636 -43.00 -16.14 6.29
N SER A 637 -42.60 -15.88 5.04
CA SER A 637 -42.92 -16.68 3.85
C SER A 637 -41.78 -16.57 2.83
N ASP A 638 -41.90 -17.23 1.68
CA ASP A 638 -40.89 -17.18 0.62
C ASP A 638 -40.60 -15.74 0.11
N LEU A 639 -41.55 -14.82 0.25
CA LEU A 639 -41.42 -13.41 -0.16
C LEU A 639 -41.47 -12.43 1.02
N VAL A 640 -41.61 -12.89 2.26
CA VAL A 640 -41.62 -12.04 3.46
C VAL A 640 -40.58 -12.59 4.42
N LEU A 641 -39.45 -11.89 4.51
CA LEU A 641 -38.28 -12.37 5.23
C LEU A 641 -38.43 -12.17 6.75
N PRO A 642 -37.72 -12.96 7.57
CA PRO A 642 -37.72 -12.81 9.02
C PRO A 642 -37.27 -11.42 9.46
N LEU A 643 -37.74 -10.98 10.64
CA LEU A 643 -37.22 -9.77 11.30
C LEU A 643 -35.71 -9.91 11.54
N GLY A 644 -34.94 -8.91 11.11
CA GLY A 644 -33.47 -8.89 11.26
C GLY A 644 -32.69 -9.48 10.08
N ALA A 645 -33.37 -10.12 9.12
CA ALA A 645 -32.81 -10.30 7.78
C ALA A 645 -32.72 -8.92 7.12
N LEU A 646 -31.50 -8.45 6.84
CA LEU A 646 -31.25 -7.16 6.20
C LEU A 646 -30.86 -7.39 4.74
N PRO A 647 -31.34 -6.56 3.78
CA PRO A 647 -30.83 -6.59 2.43
C PRO A 647 -29.33 -6.32 2.47
N SER A 648 -28.56 -7.16 1.78
CA SER A 648 -27.10 -7.08 1.80
C SER A 648 -26.58 -7.27 0.39
N GLN A 649 -25.61 -6.45 -0.01
CA GLN A 649 -24.89 -6.65 -1.26
C GLN A 649 -23.50 -7.19 -1.00
N LEU A 650 -23.08 -8.20 -1.76
CA LEU A 650 -21.68 -8.56 -1.93
C LEU A 650 -21.11 -7.66 -3.01
N LEU A 651 -20.21 -6.76 -2.63
CA LEU A 651 -19.45 -5.90 -3.54
C LEU A 651 -18.15 -6.60 -3.93
N TRP A 652 -17.69 -6.37 -5.16
CA TRP A 652 -16.44 -6.94 -5.66
C TRP A 652 -15.70 -5.95 -6.56
N LEU A 653 -14.66 -5.31 -6.02
CA LEU A 653 -13.76 -4.48 -6.80
C LEU A 653 -12.62 -5.32 -7.38
N VAL A 654 -12.46 -5.30 -8.70
CA VAL A 654 -11.36 -5.96 -9.42
C VAL A 654 -10.14 -5.06 -9.58
N MET A 655 -10.36 -3.75 -9.60
CA MET A 655 -9.35 -2.69 -9.58
C MET A 655 -9.72 -1.68 -8.49
N GLY A 656 -8.80 -0.77 -8.16
CA GLY A 656 -9.03 0.18 -7.08
C GLY A 656 -10.12 1.18 -7.48
N SER A 657 -10.81 1.74 -6.49
CA SER A 657 -11.68 2.89 -6.74
C SER A 657 -11.43 4.00 -5.71
N SER A 658 -11.18 5.21 -6.21
CA SER A 658 -11.02 6.37 -5.33
C SER A 658 -12.33 6.76 -4.64
N GLU A 659 -13.48 6.32 -5.16
CA GLU A 659 -14.79 6.56 -4.57
C GLU A 659 -15.78 5.44 -4.92
N VAL A 660 -16.36 4.80 -3.89
CA VAL A 660 -17.46 3.86 -4.03
C VAL A 660 -18.69 4.46 -3.36
N ARG A 661 -19.81 4.53 -4.08
CA ARG A 661 -21.13 4.91 -3.58
C ARG A 661 -22.02 3.67 -3.55
N LEU A 662 -22.91 3.62 -2.57
CA LEU A 662 -23.98 2.64 -2.50
C LEU A 662 -25.23 3.41 -2.13
N GLU A 663 -26.21 3.50 -3.02
CA GLU A 663 -27.32 4.44 -2.89
C GLU A 663 -28.67 3.74 -2.88
N ALA A 664 -29.61 4.29 -2.09
CA ALA A 664 -30.98 3.80 -2.06
C ALA A 664 -31.80 4.46 -3.19
N VAL A 665 -32.30 3.65 -4.11
CA VAL A 665 -33.10 4.12 -5.25
C VAL A 665 -34.56 3.70 -5.05
N PRO A 666 -35.48 4.64 -4.78
CA PRO A 666 -36.88 4.31 -4.64
C PRO A 666 -37.48 3.94 -6.01
N VAL A 667 -38.22 2.84 -6.04
CA VAL A 667 -38.93 2.39 -7.24
C VAL A 667 -40.42 2.69 -7.08
N ALA A 668 -40.94 3.55 -7.94
CA ALA A 668 -42.36 3.89 -7.93
C ALA A 668 -43.20 2.65 -8.25
N SER A 669 -44.24 2.41 -7.45
CA SER A 669 -45.27 1.44 -7.82
C SER A 669 -46.03 1.96 -9.06
N PRO A 670 -46.49 1.08 -9.98
CA PRO A 670 -47.25 1.52 -11.14
C PRO A 670 -48.43 2.42 -10.75
N GLY A 671 -48.45 3.66 -11.24
CA GLY A 671 -49.49 4.66 -10.94
C GLY A 671 -49.29 5.50 -9.66
N SER A 672 -48.18 5.32 -8.94
CA SER A 672 -47.80 6.17 -7.80
C SER A 672 -46.92 7.35 -8.22
N ALA A 673 -46.98 8.46 -7.47
CA ALA A 673 -46.07 9.58 -7.66
C ALA A 673 -44.63 9.17 -7.28
N PRO A 674 -43.59 9.72 -7.93
CA PRO A 674 -42.21 9.54 -7.52
C PRO A 674 -42.01 9.96 -6.05
N ASN A 675 -41.04 9.35 -5.38
CA ASN A 675 -40.68 9.77 -4.02
C ASN A 675 -40.20 11.25 -4.07
N PRO A 676 -40.86 12.17 -3.34
CA PRO A 676 -40.58 13.61 -3.43
C PRO A 676 -39.20 14.01 -2.87
N ASP A 677 -38.60 13.17 -2.02
CA ASP A 677 -37.30 13.44 -1.40
C ASP A 677 -36.14 12.96 -2.26
N ALA A 678 -36.41 12.09 -3.25
CA ALA A 678 -35.40 11.57 -4.14
C ALA A 678 -34.96 12.62 -5.16
N LYS A 679 -33.66 12.79 -5.32
CA LYS A 679 -33.04 13.79 -6.18
C LYS A 679 -32.08 13.13 -7.16
N ASP A 680 -31.87 13.77 -8.29
CA ASP A 680 -30.79 13.37 -9.19
C ASP A 680 -29.46 13.44 -8.44
N ASN A 681 -28.74 12.33 -8.44
CA ASN A 681 -27.48 12.15 -7.74
C ASN A 681 -26.27 12.74 -8.50
N GLY A 682 -26.53 13.46 -9.60
CA GLY A 682 -25.55 14.02 -10.52
C GLY A 682 -25.15 13.06 -11.64
N LEU A 683 -25.60 11.80 -11.60
CA LEU A 683 -25.28 10.75 -12.56
C LEU A 683 -26.52 10.26 -13.33
N GLY A 684 -27.63 11.01 -13.27
CA GLY A 684 -28.89 10.64 -13.91
C GLY A 684 -29.68 9.58 -13.15
N VAL A 685 -29.36 9.35 -11.87
CA VAL A 685 -30.10 8.43 -10.99
C VAL A 685 -30.83 9.24 -9.93
N VAL A 686 -32.15 9.08 -9.89
CA VAL A 686 -32.98 9.69 -8.85
C VAL A 686 -32.93 8.82 -7.61
N SER A 687 -32.17 9.25 -6.61
CA SER A 687 -31.86 8.49 -5.41
C SER A 687 -32.21 9.29 -4.15
N LEU A 688 -32.43 8.58 -3.04
CA LEU A 688 -32.48 9.17 -1.70
C LEU A 688 -31.07 9.45 -1.14
N GLY A 689 -30.01 9.08 -1.87
CA GLY A 689 -28.61 9.28 -1.50
C GLY A 689 -27.91 8.00 -1.07
N ASN A 690 -26.65 8.15 -0.66
CA ASN A 690 -25.84 7.05 -0.14
C ASN A 690 -26.51 6.40 1.07
N VAL A 691 -26.43 5.08 1.15
CA VAL A 691 -26.67 4.35 2.38
C VAL A 691 -25.52 4.63 3.35
N ALA A 692 -25.85 4.47 4.61
CA ALA A 692 -24.93 4.14 5.67
C ALA A 692 -23.51 3.65 5.34
N GLY A 693 -22.49 4.41 5.74
CA GLY A 693 -21.08 4.05 5.58
C GLY A 693 -20.49 4.37 4.21
N TYR A 694 -21.26 5.00 3.32
CA TYR A 694 -20.84 5.46 2.00
C TYR A 694 -20.92 6.99 1.87
N PRO A 695 -20.17 7.63 0.95
CA PRO A 695 -19.20 6.99 0.05
C PRO A 695 -17.94 6.51 0.79
N MET A 696 -17.37 5.40 0.32
CA MET A 696 -16.04 4.96 0.72
C MET A 696 -15.00 5.57 -0.22
N THR A 697 -13.84 5.97 0.28
CA THR A 697 -12.77 6.59 -0.52
C THR A 697 -11.48 5.79 -0.49
N TYR A 698 -10.73 5.80 -1.60
CA TYR A 698 -9.45 5.09 -1.76
C TYR A 698 -9.56 3.59 -1.43
N VAL A 699 -10.59 2.95 -1.96
CA VAL A 699 -10.84 1.53 -1.72
C VAL A 699 -9.91 0.72 -2.61
N ARG A 700 -9.10 -0.13 -1.99
CA ARG A 700 -8.29 -1.13 -2.69
C ARG A 700 -9.19 -2.18 -3.36
N PRO A 701 -8.69 -2.99 -4.30
CA PRO A 701 -9.51 -4.01 -4.91
C PRO A 701 -9.75 -5.14 -3.91
N ILE A 702 -11.00 -5.31 -3.50
CA ILE A 702 -11.43 -6.22 -2.45
C ILE A 702 -12.92 -6.53 -2.64
N GLY A 703 -13.36 -7.67 -2.09
CA GLY A 703 -14.78 -7.98 -1.95
C GLY A 703 -15.22 -7.93 -0.49
N TRP A 704 -16.42 -7.38 -0.23
CA TRP A 704 -17.01 -7.26 1.09
C TRP A 704 -18.53 -7.27 1.04
N THR A 705 -19.19 -7.51 2.18
CA THR A 705 -20.65 -7.43 2.29
C THR A 705 -21.09 -6.11 2.93
N SER A 706 -22.22 -5.58 2.47
CA SER A 706 -22.82 -4.37 3.02
C SER A 706 -24.30 -4.61 3.33
N PRO A 707 -24.62 -5.11 4.55
CA PRO A 707 -26.00 -5.20 5.03
C PRO A 707 -26.54 -3.81 5.35
N TRP A 708 -27.82 -3.58 5.02
CA TRP A 708 -28.46 -2.27 5.13
C TRP A 708 -29.80 -2.36 5.87
N ASP A 709 -30.00 -1.48 6.86
CA ASP A 709 -31.18 -1.44 7.73
C ASP A 709 -32.20 -0.37 7.33
N GLY A 710 -31.98 0.34 6.22
CA GLY A 710 -32.81 1.46 5.79
C GLY A 710 -32.23 2.83 6.10
N SER A 711 -31.12 2.92 6.85
CA SER A 711 -30.48 4.18 7.19
C SER A 711 -29.63 4.77 6.04
N LEU A 712 -29.73 6.08 5.84
CA LEU A 712 -28.97 6.80 4.83
C LEU A 712 -27.71 7.43 5.43
N ALA A 713 -26.82 7.92 4.59
CA ALA A 713 -25.55 8.52 5.00
C ALA A 713 -25.70 9.97 5.49
N ASP A 714 -26.85 10.59 5.23
CA ASP A 714 -27.30 11.80 5.96
C ASP A 714 -28.16 11.45 7.19
N GLY A 715 -28.37 10.13 7.40
CA GLY A 715 -29.03 9.41 8.50
C GLY A 715 -30.45 9.80 8.85
N SER A 716 -31.09 10.43 7.87
CA SER A 716 -32.46 10.08 7.58
C SER A 716 -32.61 8.57 7.30
N TRP A 717 -33.86 8.11 7.35
CA TRP A 717 -34.23 6.72 7.06
C TRP A 717 -35.11 6.70 5.83
N VAL A 718 -34.96 5.68 4.99
CA VAL A 718 -35.90 5.51 3.88
C VAL A 718 -37.28 5.12 4.42
N PRO A 719 -38.38 5.66 3.91
CA PRO A 719 -39.71 5.24 4.31
C PRO A 719 -40.01 3.79 3.88
N ALA A 720 -41.05 3.17 4.42
CA ALA A 720 -41.52 1.88 3.90
C ALA A 720 -41.87 2.03 2.40
N GLY A 721 -41.46 1.06 1.58
CA GLY A 721 -41.56 1.23 0.14
C GLY A 721 -40.78 0.19 -0.64
N ARG A 722 -40.73 0.39 -1.95
CA ARG A 722 -40.01 -0.47 -2.89
C ARG A 722 -38.71 0.21 -3.30
N TYR A 723 -37.62 -0.54 -3.30
CA TYR A 723 -36.28 -0.01 -3.50
C TYR A 723 -35.43 -0.93 -4.37
N GLN A 724 -34.43 -0.33 -5.00
CA GLN A 724 -33.20 -0.98 -5.42
C GLN A 724 -32.04 -0.33 -4.67
N LEU A 725 -30.95 -1.07 -4.54
CA LEU A 725 -29.68 -0.50 -4.12
C LEU A 725 -28.77 -0.40 -5.34
N SER A 726 -28.25 0.81 -5.60
CA SER A 726 -27.36 1.08 -6.73
C SER A 726 -25.93 1.29 -6.23
N ILE A 727 -25.01 0.47 -6.69
CA ILE A 727 -23.57 0.63 -6.47
C ILE A 727 -23.00 1.47 -7.59
N PHE A 728 -22.15 2.44 -7.25
CA PHE A 728 -21.31 3.16 -8.21
C PHE A 728 -19.86 3.07 -7.75
N ALA A 729 -18.96 2.59 -8.61
CA ALA A 729 -17.53 2.61 -8.36
C ALA A 729 -16.84 3.49 -9.40
N LEU A 730 -16.15 4.54 -8.96
CA LEU A 730 -15.47 5.48 -9.83
C LEU A 730 -14.27 4.79 -10.50
N LYS A 731 -14.20 4.84 -11.82
CA LYS A 731 -13.08 4.35 -12.60
C LYS A 731 -11.82 5.19 -12.35
N ILE A 732 -10.66 4.59 -12.53
CA ILE A 732 -9.38 5.18 -12.15
C ILE A 732 -9.06 6.38 -13.06
N MET A 733 -8.68 7.52 -12.48
CA MET A 733 -8.42 8.78 -13.20
C MET A 733 -9.60 9.32 -14.03
N ALA A 734 -10.82 8.83 -13.80
CA ALA A 734 -12.00 9.30 -14.50
C ALA A 734 -12.61 10.57 -13.86
N ASP A 735 -13.37 11.33 -14.65
CA ASP A 735 -14.06 12.52 -14.15
C ASP A 735 -15.32 12.10 -13.37
N ARG A 736 -15.30 12.32 -12.05
CA ARG A 736 -16.40 11.98 -11.13
C ARG A 736 -17.76 12.60 -11.49
N THR A 737 -17.77 13.68 -12.27
CA THR A 737 -19.01 14.39 -12.65
C THR A 737 -19.76 13.74 -13.81
N LEU A 738 -19.15 12.77 -14.49
CA LEU A 738 -19.70 12.13 -15.68
C LEU A 738 -20.27 10.73 -15.37
N PRO A 739 -21.51 10.39 -15.76
CA PRO A 739 -22.10 9.07 -15.52
C PRO A 739 -21.26 7.89 -16.04
N GLU A 740 -20.64 8.02 -17.21
CA GLU A 740 -19.82 6.97 -17.83
C GLU A 740 -18.51 6.64 -17.08
N SER A 741 -18.09 7.54 -16.19
CA SER A 741 -16.92 7.35 -15.33
C SER A 741 -17.14 6.34 -14.20
N TRP A 742 -18.37 5.86 -14.02
CA TRP A 742 -18.74 4.96 -12.94
C TRP A 742 -19.13 3.60 -13.50
N ASP A 743 -18.54 2.54 -12.95
CA ASP A 743 -19.18 1.23 -13.07
C ASP A 743 -20.38 1.19 -12.13
N ARG A 744 -21.48 0.66 -12.64
CA ARG A 744 -22.76 0.63 -11.94
C ARG A 744 -23.35 -0.76 -11.90
N TYR A 745 -23.97 -1.08 -10.77
CA TYR A 745 -24.84 -2.22 -10.62
C TYR A 745 -26.07 -1.85 -9.80
N ASP A 746 -27.24 -2.31 -10.23
CA ASP A 746 -28.48 -2.16 -9.51
C ASP A 746 -28.93 -3.53 -8.99
N SER A 747 -29.22 -3.63 -7.70
CA SER A 747 -29.80 -4.84 -7.12
C SER A 747 -31.16 -5.17 -7.75
N PRO A 748 -31.66 -6.42 -7.61
CA PRO A 748 -33.08 -6.69 -7.78
C PRO A 748 -33.93 -5.75 -6.92
N GLU A 749 -35.16 -5.48 -7.35
CA GLU A 749 -36.13 -4.74 -6.55
C GLU A 749 -36.50 -5.54 -5.29
N PHE A 750 -36.66 -4.84 -4.17
CA PHE A 750 -37.16 -5.40 -2.92
C PHE A 750 -38.07 -4.40 -2.20
N ILE A 751 -38.74 -4.85 -1.15
CA ILE A 751 -39.68 -4.05 -0.38
C ILE A 751 -39.18 -3.94 1.06
N ILE A 752 -39.24 -2.74 1.62
CA ILE A 752 -38.98 -2.47 3.03
C ILE A 752 -40.31 -2.25 3.74
N ARG A 753 -40.46 -2.92 4.88
CA ARG A 753 -41.54 -2.72 5.83
C ARG A 753 -40.96 -2.56 7.24
N TYR A 754 -41.43 -1.55 7.96
CA TYR A 754 -41.12 -1.38 9.37
C TYR A 754 -42.15 -2.08 10.26
N VAL A 755 -41.68 -2.72 11.32
CA VAL A 755 -42.52 -3.49 12.26
C VAL A 755 -42.23 -3.16 13.71
N ASP A 756 -43.19 -3.44 14.58
CA ASP A 756 -42.99 -3.47 16.03
C ASP A 756 -41.96 -4.57 16.35
N ALA A 757 -40.83 -4.18 16.95
CA ALA A 757 -39.72 -5.08 17.31
C ALA A 757 -39.76 -5.51 18.78
#